data_AF-H3SI93-F1
#
_entry.id   AF-H3SI93-F1
#
_cell.length_a   1.000
_cell.length_b   1.000
_cell.length_c   1.000
_cell.angle_alpha   90.00
_cell.angle_beta   90.00
_cell.angle_gamma   90.00
#
_symmetry.space_group_name_H-M   'P 1'
#
loop_
_entity.id
_entity.type
_entity.pdbx_description
1 polymer ?
#
loop_
_entity_poly.entity_id
_entity_poly.type
_entity_poly.pdbx_seq_one_letter_code
_entity_poly.pdbx_strand_id
1 'polypeptide(L)'
;MLSLKKRISLALCMIMLFTFIPVPNAHAAENEPELRNLARDSTYVWSEAPDYRYPDTGNKLTDGKTGGTNVLDPAWTGHLQKQTREIVFDLGEAKSISSIKSHFIQDWPGSAILFPLTVSMYVSNDNVNWGEVSHKATELLWVDGPPKDQYYVWDGSKDGIPSAGPDAKMAYARYVKVMFSMHPKAWTFLDEIEIIGADGKLEGAKEVPAKSFEYLRPGADTAGIRNLSLVYNGYYSDVPEWTKENLIPEIGYVNKDGELTDWFFDGVLMLGLKSSEGRDFGLDSLLPDWKWYLDKTFKPQGDMSQLNEAVKEVGQKLNQPDYKMKVVAMIPVPAEHVTDFGDVDGDGVSENFNEGVVGRDQSLANRQKAVRWWIQEVLKRWEDNNYSNLELVGLYWLDESISTSESGPDFLRMVNADVHAQGLTSFWIPHSMAYKAYMWKDVGLDAAAYQPNYFFEPLSIDRLVDGVTTAKRFGMGVELEFDNRMLSDEAFRKRFHEYLDAGYEYGFAGQDTFKAYYKGSGPVLHDAANSQDPQVRELYDRLYQFASGQNPGGNTAPVASDASFRTAANTPVSGTLTANDNDGDALTYSIVDNGTQGKAVVTDASTGAFTYTPNGGETGTDTFTFKANDGQSDSNIATVTVTIDTAAAGWQTQLTGASNVQPGEKFTVTYGLNGGSQNIYAQDIRAEYDPAFMELVSVKSVKKGISLIDSDKKTPGKLHLIVASQGAGNAVNGTADLLELTFRVKKEIGSNTGVISISSAVLGDEQGREAQATPSSKTIQAGASLPGDYNGDGKVTVGDLAIVASHYGKTKHSPDWEQVKHMDANGNGKIDDQDLAFISRKLMN
;
A
#
# COMPACT_ATOMS: atom_id res chain seq x y z
N MET A 1 -38.85 81.64 21.62
CA MET A 1 -38.71 83.06 22.03
C MET A 1 -37.25 83.43 21.83
N LEU A 2 -37.00 84.53 21.11
CA LEU A 2 -35.72 85.15 20.73
C LEU A 2 -34.80 84.37 19.74
N SER A 3 -34.61 84.79 18.48
CA SER A 3 -34.06 86.08 17.96
C SER A 3 -32.52 86.09 18.02
N LEU A 4 -31.70 86.50 17.06
CA LEU A 4 -31.83 87.18 15.75
C LEU A 4 -30.42 87.03 15.12
N LYS A 5 -30.29 86.73 13.82
CA LYS A 5 -29.96 87.66 12.70
C LYS A 5 -28.81 88.67 13.01
N LYS A 6 -27.80 88.88 12.15
CA LYS A 6 -27.85 89.44 10.77
C LYS A 6 -26.42 89.34 10.18
N ARG A 7 -26.20 88.84 8.95
CA ARG A 7 -26.22 89.52 7.62
C ARG A 7 -25.22 90.69 7.52
N ILE A 8 -24.41 90.84 6.48
CA ILE A 8 -24.76 91.41 5.13
C ILE A 8 -23.47 91.34 4.26
N SER A 9 -23.43 90.74 3.06
CA SER A 9 -23.41 91.33 1.68
C SER A 9 -22.41 90.50 0.84
N LEU A 10 -22.45 90.30 -0.48
CA LEU A 10 -23.17 90.85 -1.63
C LEU A 10 -23.11 89.80 -2.77
N ALA A 11 -24.07 89.80 -3.70
CA ALA A 11 -24.17 88.90 -4.85
C ALA A 11 -23.35 89.37 -6.08
N LEU A 12 -22.80 88.47 -6.90
CA LEU A 12 -23.25 88.18 -8.29
C LEU A 12 -22.38 87.13 -9.03
N CYS A 13 -23.07 86.33 -9.87
CA CYS A 13 -22.61 85.58 -11.07
C CYS A 13 -21.99 84.16 -10.96
N MET A 14 -22.92 83.17 -10.98
CA MET A 14 -22.99 81.94 -11.81
C MET A 14 -21.72 81.30 -12.38
N ILE A 15 -21.42 80.07 -11.94
CA ILE A 15 -21.30 78.84 -12.77
C ILE A 15 -21.85 77.66 -11.94
N MET A 16 -22.80 76.89 -12.45
CA MET A 16 -23.19 75.59 -11.89
C MET A 16 -22.03 74.60 -12.08
N LEU A 17 -21.47 74.07 -10.99
CA LEU A 17 -20.65 72.86 -11.03
C LEU A 17 -21.40 71.74 -10.31
N PHE A 18 -21.55 70.62 -11.02
CA PHE A 18 -22.11 69.37 -10.54
C PHE A 18 -21.45 68.91 -9.24
N THR A 19 -22.28 68.52 -8.28
CA THR A 19 -21.89 67.82 -7.05
C THR A 19 -21.30 66.45 -7.39
N PHE A 20 -20.02 66.25 -7.13
CA PHE A 20 -19.43 64.92 -6.97
C PHE A 20 -19.78 64.42 -5.57
N ILE A 21 -20.63 63.39 -5.50
CA ILE A 21 -20.76 62.52 -4.34
C ILE A 21 -19.47 61.68 -4.28
N PRO A 22 -18.75 61.60 -3.15
CA PRO A 22 -17.64 60.67 -3.02
C PRO A 22 -18.20 59.25 -3.06
N VAL A 23 -17.92 58.55 -4.15
CA VAL A 23 -18.08 57.10 -4.27
C VAL A 23 -17.15 56.48 -3.21
N PRO A 24 -17.63 55.59 -2.32
CA PRO A 24 -16.73 54.81 -1.49
C PRO A 24 -15.82 54.00 -2.43
N ASN A 25 -14.52 54.12 -2.24
CA ASN A 25 -13.51 53.34 -2.96
C ASN A 25 -14.01 51.90 -3.11
N ALA A 26 -14.07 51.43 -4.36
CA ALA A 26 -14.11 50.01 -4.64
C ALA A 26 -12.92 49.38 -3.94
N HIS A 27 -13.17 48.70 -2.82
CA HIS A 27 -12.32 47.60 -2.42
C HIS A 27 -12.28 46.68 -3.64
N ALA A 28 -11.09 46.46 -4.18
CA ALA A 28 -10.88 45.39 -5.14
C ALA A 28 -11.49 44.12 -4.52
N ALA A 29 -12.50 43.56 -5.19
CA ALA A 29 -12.83 42.17 -4.96
C ALA A 29 -11.54 41.41 -5.26
N GLU A 30 -10.92 40.82 -4.24
CA GLU A 30 -9.87 39.83 -4.46
C GLU A 30 -10.48 38.78 -5.40
N ASN A 31 -9.91 38.65 -6.60
CA ASN A 31 -10.34 37.64 -7.56
C ASN A 31 -10.12 36.27 -6.92
N GLU A 32 -11.18 35.63 -6.41
CA GLU A 32 -11.09 34.23 -6.06
C GLU A 32 -10.68 33.43 -7.31
N PRO A 33 -9.69 32.53 -7.22
CA PRO A 33 -9.24 31.76 -8.38
C PRO A 33 -10.39 30.96 -8.99
N GLU A 34 -10.58 31.08 -10.30
CA GLU A 34 -11.60 30.34 -11.04
C GLU A 34 -11.25 28.84 -11.08
N LEU A 35 -12.23 27.99 -10.73
CA LEU A 35 -12.08 26.53 -10.84
C LEU A 35 -12.06 26.11 -12.31
N ARG A 36 -11.09 25.28 -12.69
CA ARG A 36 -10.89 24.76 -14.05
C ARG A 36 -10.43 23.31 -14.03
N ASN A 37 -10.49 22.64 -15.18
CA ASN A 37 -9.85 21.32 -15.32
C ASN A 37 -8.32 21.49 -15.28
N LEU A 38 -7.71 21.04 -14.19
CA LEU A 38 -6.27 21.05 -13.91
C LEU A 38 -5.52 20.02 -14.76
N ALA A 39 -6.20 18.95 -15.22
CA ALA A 39 -5.61 17.89 -16.03
C ALA A 39 -5.69 18.17 -17.54
N ARG A 40 -6.36 19.25 -17.95
CA ARG A 40 -6.64 19.56 -19.36
C ARG A 40 -5.38 19.49 -20.23
N ASP A 41 -5.45 18.69 -21.28
CA ASP A 41 -4.37 18.42 -22.26
C ASP A 41 -3.05 17.91 -21.63
N SER A 42 -3.09 17.44 -20.38
CA SER A 42 -1.93 16.92 -19.65
C SER A 42 -1.67 15.45 -19.93
N THR A 43 -0.41 15.03 -19.79
CA THR A 43 -0.03 13.62 -19.81
C THR A 43 -0.19 12.99 -18.44
N TYR A 44 -0.30 11.66 -18.41
CA TYR A 44 -0.42 10.86 -17.20
C TYR A 44 0.29 9.52 -17.36
N VAL A 45 0.46 8.79 -16.25
CA VAL A 45 1.13 7.49 -16.21
C VAL A 45 0.14 6.39 -15.89
N TRP A 46 0.13 5.35 -16.72
CA TRP A 46 -0.63 4.12 -16.49
C TRP A 46 0.17 3.11 -15.67
N SER A 47 -0.49 2.38 -14.77
CA SER A 47 0.10 1.16 -14.19
C SER A 47 0.29 0.06 -15.24
N GLU A 48 -0.60 0.00 -16.23
CA GLU A 48 -0.47 -0.87 -17.40
C GLU A 48 -1.12 -0.19 -18.61
N ALA A 49 -0.39 -0.18 -19.73
CA ALA A 49 -0.87 0.42 -20.97
C ALA A 49 -2.19 -0.18 -21.45
N PRO A 50 -3.04 0.61 -22.14
CA PRO A 50 -4.25 0.09 -22.77
C PRO A 50 -3.94 -0.91 -23.88
N ASP A 51 -4.94 -1.71 -24.22
CA ASP A 51 -4.84 -2.68 -25.30
C ASP A 51 -4.61 -1.95 -26.64
N TYR A 52 -3.71 -2.48 -27.46
CA TYR A 52 -3.33 -1.87 -28.74
C TYR A 52 -4.50 -1.67 -29.71
N ARG A 53 -5.61 -2.39 -29.53
CA ARG A 53 -6.85 -2.25 -30.33
C ARG A 53 -7.65 -1.01 -29.97
N TYR A 54 -7.48 -0.50 -28.74
CA TYR A 54 -8.16 0.69 -28.23
C TYR A 54 -7.14 1.58 -27.48
N PRO A 55 -6.13 2.09 -28.21
CA PRO A 55 -4.96 2.70 -27.59
C PRO A 55 -5.24 4.11 -27.08
N ASP A 56 -4.30 4.58 -26.26
CA ASP A 56 -4.18 5.97 -25.82
C ASP A 56 -2.99 6.64 -26.51
N THR A 57 -3.20 7.86 -27.02
CA THR A 57 -2.17 8.66 -27.70
C THR A 57 -1.38 9.57 -26.75
N GLY A 58 -1.57 9.42 -25.43
CA GLY A 58 -0.75 10.02 -24.37
C GLY A 58 -1.46 11.11 -23.56
N ASN A 59 -2.53 11.71 -24.09
CA ASN A 59 -3.35 12.69 -23.39
C ASN A 59 -4.86 12.51 -23.67
N LYS A 60 -5.27 11.38 -24.24
CA LYS A 60 -6.64 11.14 -24.73
C LYS A 60 -7.69 11.20 -23.61
N LEU A 61 -7.30 10.87 -22.38
CA LEU A 61 -8.17 11.01 -21.21
C LEU A 61 -8.30 12.45 -20.71
N THR A 62 -7.68 13.44 -21.36
CA THR A 62 -7.70 14.83 -20.89
C THR A 62 -7.89 15.83 -22.03
N ASP A 63 -8.18 15.34 -23.23
CA ASP A 63 -8.32 16.16 -24.44
C ASP A 63 -9.74 16.78 -24.55
N GLY A 64 -10.63 16.49 -23.57
CA GLY A 64 -12.03 16.90 -23.49
C GLY A 64 -12.86 16.49 -24.69
N LYS A 65 -12.47 15.42 -25.38
CA LYS A 65 -13.37 14.71 -26.29
C LYS A 65 -14.00 13.56 -25.52
N THR A 66 -15.28 13.70 -25.24
CA THR A 66 -16.06 12.66 -24.60
C THR A 66 -16.54 11.63 -25.63
N GLY A 67 -16.35 10.35 -25.35
CA GLY A 67 -16.87 9.23 -26.13
C GLY A 67 -18.39 9.15 -26.07
N GLY A 68 -19.01 8.88 -27.21
CA GLY A 68 -20.44 8.60 -27.28
C GLY A 68 -20.79 7.15 -26.93
N THR A 69 -22.08 6.81 -27.00
CA THR A 69 -22.58 5.43 -26.78
C THR A 69 -22.19 4.44 -27.90
N ASN A 70 -21.50 4.89 -28.94
CA ASN A 70 -20.88 4.02 -29.93
C ASN A 70 -19.52 3.53 -29.37
N VAL A 71 -19.42 2.24 -29.06
CA VAL A 71 -18.19 1.62 -28.55
C VAL A 71 -16.99 1.70 -29.50
N LEU A 72 -17.23 1.97 -30.80
CA LEU A 72 -16.19 2.17 -31.79
C LEU A 72 -15.72 3.64 -31.88
N ASP A 73 -16.26 4.53 -31.05
CA ASP A 73 -15.79 5.91 -30.96
C ASP A 73 -14.31 5.92 -30.58
N PRO A 74 -13.43 6.55 -31.39
CA PRO A 74 -12.00 6.58 -31.13
C PRO A 74 -11.62 7.35 -29.87
N ALA A 75 -12.54 8.03 -29.17
CA ALA A 75 -12.33 8.59 -27.84
C ALA A 75 -12.19 7.52 -26.74
N TRP A 76 -12.72 6.31 -26.95
CA TRP A 76 -12.62 5.24 -25.96
C TRP A 76 -11.22 4.62 -25.89
N THR A 77 -10.72 4.44 -24.67
CA THR A 77 -9.50 3.68 -24.36
C THR A 77 -9.89 2.39 -23.66
N GLY A 78 -9.34 1.26 -24.09
CA GLY A 78 -9.81 -0.07 -23.67
C GLY A 78 -8.77 -0.90 -22.94
N HIS A 79 -9.19 -1.53 -21.85
CA HIS A 79 -8.40 -2.50 -21.08
C HIS A 79 -9.12 -3.84 -21.00
N LEU A 80 -8.34 -4.92 -20.96
CA LEU A 80 -8.84 -6.28 -20.90
C LEU A 80 -8.08 -7.08 -19.86
N GLN A 81 -8.81 -7.77 -18.97
CA GLN A 81 -8.27 -8.74 -18.01
C GLN A 81 -7.19 -8.16 -17.06
N LYS A 82 -6.52 -9.06 -16.34
CA LYS A 82 -5.43 -8.78 -15.39
C LYS A 82 -5.87 -7.99 -14.16
N GLN A 83 -4.97 -7.19 -13.62
CA GLN A 83 -5.08 -6.50 -12.34
C GLN A 83 -5.80 -5.15 -12.47
N THR A 84 -6.25 -4.60 -11.36
CA THR A 84 -6.76 -3.22 -11.24
C THR A 84 -5.85 -2.21 -11.97
N ARG A 85 -6.43 -1.25 -12.69
CA ARG A 85 -5.68 -0.20 -13.40
C ARG A 85 -5.56 1.06 -12.56
N GLU A 86 -4.40 1.71 -12.63
CA GLU A 86 -4.12 3.00 -12.00
C GLU A 86 -3.67 4.02 -13.05
N ILE A 87 -4.11 5.27 -12.88
CA ILE A 87 -3.74 6.41 -13.70
C ILE A 87 -3.27 7.52 -12.77
N VAL A 88 -2.03 7.97 -12.93
CA VAL A 88 -1.41 9.01 -12.11
C VAL A 88 -1.19 10.29 -12.92
N PHE A 89 -1.72 11.40 -12.40
CA PHE A 89 -1.56 12.74 -12.93
C PHE A 89 -0.60 13.53 -12.04
N ASP A 90 0.42 14.15 -12.64
CA ASP A 90 1.27 15.16 -12.00
C ASP A 90 0.78 16.55 -12.40
N LEU A 91 0.23 17.31 -11.45
CA LEU A 91 -0.25 18.67 -11.70
C LEU A 91 0.89 19.71 -11.73
N GLY A 92 2.15 19.27 -11.62
CA GLY A 92 3.37 20.09 -11.64
C GLY A 92 3.74 20.69 -10.27
N GLU A 93 2.73 21.08 -9.48
CA GLU A 93 2.86 21.60 -8.12
C GLU A 93 1.60 21.28 -7.31
N ALA A 94 1.62 21.52 -6.00
CA ALA A 94 0.45 21.31 -5.16
C ALA A 94 -0.65 22.35 -5.43
N LYS A 95 -1.86 21.88 -5.70
CA LYS A 95 -3.03 22.66 -6.10
C LYS A 95 -4.26 22.29 -5.28
N SER A 96 -5.23 23.18 -5.22
CA SER A 96 -6.54 22.90 -4.63
C SER A 96 -7.41 22.13 -5.61
N ILE A 97 -7.88 20.95 -5.20
CA ILE A 97 -8.69 20.04 -6.01
C ILE A 97 -10.07 19.94 -5.36
N SER A 98 -11.12 20.27 -6.12
CA SER A 98 -12.51 20.27 -5.65
C SER A 98 -13.32 19.09 -6.16
N SER A 99 -12.96 18.52 -7.32
CA SER A 99 -13.66 17.36 -7.88
C SER A 99 -12.75 16.54 -8.79
N ILE A 100 -12.98 15.24 -8.81
CA ILE A 100 -12.36 14.28 -9.73
C ILE A 100 -13.48 13.49 -10.37
N LYS A 101 -13.47 13.43 -11.71
CA LYS A 101 -14.52 12.79 -12.50
C LYS A 101 -13.89 11.93 -13.58
N SER A 102 -14.43 10.73 -13.79
CA SER A 102 -13.96 9.77 -14.80
C SER A 102 -15.14 9.14 -15.53
N HIS A 103 -15.04 8.99 -16.84
CA HIS A 103 -16.14 8.52 -17.71
C HIS A 103 -15.90 7.10 -18.23
N PHE A 104 -16.93 6.27 -18.18
CA PHE A 104 -16.87 4.86 -18.59
C PHE A 104 -18.09 4.51 -19.45
N ILE A 105 -17.98 3.42 -20.21
CA ILE A 105 -19.08 2.83 -20.98
C ILE A 105 -19.26 1.35 -20.67
N GLN A 106 -20.50 0.88 -20.75
CA GLN A 106 -20.89 -0.52 -20.75
C GLN A 106 -21.63 -0.85 -22.05
N ASP A 107 -21.32 -2.00 -22.63
CA ASP A 107 -22.06 -2.62 -23.72
C ASP A 107 -22.09 -4.13 -23.50
N TRP A 108 -23.17 -4.59 -22.88
CA TRP A 108 -23.39 -5.98 -22.50
C TRP A 108 -24.78 -6.47 -22.93
N PRO A 109 -24.88 -7.65 -23.57
CA PRO A 109 -23.80 -8.59 -23.90
C PRO A 109 -23.07 -8.29 -25.23
N GLY A 110 -23.37 -7.16 -25.90
CA GLY A 110 -22.95 -6.87 -27.28
C GLY A 110 -21.45 -6.93 -27.53
N SER A 111 -20.68 -6.12 -26.80
CA SER A 111 -19.22 -6.01 -26.95
C SER A 111 -18.43 -6.55 -25.76
N ALA A 112 -19.13 -7.16 -24.79
CA ALA A 112 -18.55 -7.64 -23.53
C ALA A 112 -17.73 -6.55 -22.79
N ILE A 113 -18.26 -5.33 -22.74
CA ILE A 113 -17.69 -4.19 -22.01
C ILE A 113 -18.55 -3.96 -20.76
N LEU A 114 -17.92 -3.94 -19.59
CA LEU A 114 -18.60 -3.75 -18.30
C LEU A 114 -18.02 -2.55 -17.56
N PHE A 115 -18.89 -1.86 -16.82
CA PHE A 115 -18.45 -0.87 -15.85
C PHE A 115 -17.55 -1.50 -14.78
N PRO A 116 -16.52 -0.77 -14.30
CA PRO A 116 -15.81 -1.18 -13.09
C PRO A 116 -16.77 -1.21 -11.90
N LEU A 117 -16.67 -2.21 -11.03
CA LEU A 117 -17.48 -2.23 -9.80
C LEU A 117 -17.08 -1.13 -8.84
N THR A 118 -15.82 -0.70 -8.87
CA THR A 118 -15.31 0.37 -8.01
C THR A 118 -14.29 1.22 -8.75
N VAL A 119 -14.47 2.54 -8.66
CA VAL A 119 -13.47 3.56 -9.01
C VAL A 119 -13.02 4.24 -7.72
N SER A 120 -11.72 4.23 -7.45
CA SER A 120 -11.10 4.86 -6.29
C SER A 120 -10.25 6.04 -6.71
N MET A 121 -10.26 7.09 -5.89
CA MET A 121 -9.59 8.36 -6.16
C MET A 121 -8.70 8.70 -4.98
N TYR A 122 -7.43 9.00 -5.26
CA TYR A 122 -6.42 9.34 -4.27
C TYR A 122 -5.67 10.61 -4.68
N VAL A 123 -5.05 11.25 -3.69
CA VAL A 123 -4.17 12.41 -3.90
C VAL A 123 -2.86 12.25 -3.13
N SER A 124 -1.79 12.88 -3.59
CA SER A 124 -0.48 12.82 -2.95
C SER A 124 0.33 14.10 -3.20
N ASN A 125 1.29 14.41 -2.33
CA ASN A 125 2.27 15.48 -2.55
C ASN A 125 3.62 14.97 -3.08
N ASP A 126 3.89 13.67 -2.98
CA ASP A 126 5.21 13.07 -3.27
C ASP A 126 5.15 11.86 -4.22
N ASN A 127 3.96 11.49 -4.71
CA ASN A 127 3.72 10.34 -5.58
C ASN A 127 4.03 8.97 -4.92
N VAL A 128 4.20 8.94 -3.60
CA VAL A 128 4.53 7.73 -2.82
C VAL A 128 3.47 7.51 -1.75
N ASN A 129 3.16 8.56 -0.98
CA ASN A 129 2.21 8.55 0.12
C ASN A 129 0.85 9.04 -0.38
N TRP A 130 -0.12 8.14 -0.45
CA TRP A 130 -1.43 8.40 -1.07
C TRP A 130 -2.54 8.55 -0.02
N GLY A 131 -3.19 9.71 -0.02
CA GLY A 131 -4.39 9.96 0.75
C GLY A 131 -5.64 9.60 -0.03
N GLU A 132 -6.54 8.85 0.61
CA GLU A 132 -7.83 8.46 0.02
C GLU A 132 -8.78 9.66 0.00
N VAL A 133 -9.35 9.91 -1.18
CA VAL A 133 -10.38 10.92 -1.38
C VAL A 133 -11.75 10.28 -1.51
N SER A 134 -11.87 9.20 -2.29
CA SER A 134 -13.16 8.54 -2.48
C SER A 134 -13.05 7.12 -3.04
N HIS A 135 -14.03 6.30 -2.71
CA HIS A 135 -14.39 5.07 -3.41
C HIS A 135 -15.83 5.21 -3.93
N LYS A 136 -16.03 4.94 -5.23
CA LYS A 136 -17.33 5.03 -5.90
C LYS A 136 -17.69 3.70 -6.54
N ALA A 137 -18.82 3.14 -6.15
CA ALA A 137 -19.40 1.96 -6.77
C ALA A 137 -20.12 2.30 -8.08
N THR A 138 -20.29 1.32 -8.97
CA THR A 138 -21.19 1.49 -10.13
C THR A 138 -22.61 1.79 -9.68
N GLU A 139 -23.29 2.73 -10.34
CA GLU A 139 -24.73 3.02 -10.13
C GLU A 139 -25.59 2.21 -11.10
N LEU A 140 -24.99 1.76 -12.21
CA LEU A 140 -25.60 0.94 -13.23
C LEU A 140 -24.94 -0.45 -13.19
N LEU A 141 -25.48 -1.35 -12.38
CA LEU A 141 -25.01 -2.73 -12.35
C LEU A 141 -25.17 -3.42 -13.70
N TRP A 142 -24.43 -4.51 -13.87
CA TRP A 142 -24.37 -5.23 -15.13
C TRP A 142 -25.73 -5.84 -15.46
N VAL A 143 -26.40 -5.23 -16.43
CA VAL A 143 -27.70 -5.66 -16.94
C VAL A 143 -27.65 -5.68 -18.46
N ASP A 144 -28.33 -6.67 -19.05
CA ASP A 144 -28.49 -6.75 -20.49
C ASP A 144 -29.20 -5.49 -21.01
N GLY A 145 -28.66 -4.88 -22.06
CA GLY A 145 -29.27 -3.68 -22.63
C GLY A 145 -28.45 -2.99 -23.71
N PRO A 146 -28.98 -1.87 -24.25
CA PRO A 146 -28.20 -1.03 -25.15
C PRO A 146 -26.99 -0.42 -24.42
N PRO A 147 -25.97 0.06 -25.16
CA PRO A 147 -24.82 0.73 -24.56
C PRO A 147 -25.24 1.91 -23.68
N LYS A 148 -24.60 2.02 -22.51
CA LYS A 148 -24.81 3.09 -21.53
C LYS A 148 -23.47 3.58 -21.04
N ASP A 149 -23.40 4.86 -20.72
CA ASP A 149 -22.25 5.49 -20.10
C ASP A 149 -22.55 5.86 -18.64
N GLN A 150 -21.50 6.03 -17.85
CA GLN A 150 -21.58 6.47 -16.47
C GLN A 150 -20.34 7.29 -16.10
N TYR A 151 -20.56 8.34 -15.32
CA TYR A 151 -19.50 9.05 -14.63
C TYR A 151 -19.35 8.57 -13.18
N TYR A 152 -18.10 8.42 -12.75
CA TYR A 152 -17.74 8.26 -11.35
C TYR A 152 -17.20 9.60 -10.89
N VAL A 153 -17.86 10.21 -9.91
CA VAL A 153 -17.58 11.58 -9.50
C VAL A 153 -17.36 11.62 -8.00
N TRP A 154 -16.19 12.10 -7.60
CA TRP A 154 -16.03 12.71 -6.29
C TRP A 154 -16.22 14.22 -6.44
N ASP A 155 -17.15 14.77 -5.66
CA ASP A 155 -17.41 16.20 -5.56
C ASP A 155 -17.25 16.59 -4.09
N GLY A 156 -16.12 17.23 -3.75
CA GLY A 156 -15.78 17.51 -2.36
C GLY A 156 -16.79 18.42 -1.66
N SER A 157 -17.61 19.18 -2.38
CA SER A 157 -18.70 19.97 -1.78
C SER A 157 -19.87 19.12 -1.27
N LYS A 158 -20.06 17.92 -1.85
CA LYS A 158 -21.12 16.96 -1.53
C LYS A 158 -20.60 15.81 -0.68
N ASP A 159 -19.47 15.25 -1.07
CA ASP A 159 -18.90 14.02 -0.51
C ASP A 159 -17.96 14.29 0.66
N GLY A 160 -17.30 15.45 0.66
CA GLY A 160 -16.24 15.79 1.62
C GLY A 160 -14.99 14.90 1.50
N ILE A 161 -14.10 15.00 2.50
CA ILE A 161 -12.92 14.14 2.68
C ILE A 161 -12.80 13.80 4.18
N PRO A 162 -13.54 12.78 4.69
CA PRO A 162 -13.60 12.50 6.12
C PRO A 162 -12.24 12.30 6.80
N SER A 163 -11.29 11.68 6.10
CA SER A 163 -9.90 11.46 6.56
C SER A 163 -9.12 12.77 6.79
N ALA A 164 -9.49 13.86 6.11
CA ALA A 164 -8.90 15.19 6.26
C ALA A 164 -9.71 16.11 7.20
N GLY A 165 -10.78 15.59 7.80
CA GLY A 165 -11.66 16.28 8.75
C GLY A 165 -13.08 16.51 8.22
N PRO A 166 -14.06 16.76 9.12
CA PRO A 166 -15.49 16.80 8.77
C PRO A 166 -15.88 17.94 7.82
N ASP A 167 -15.11 19.04 7.82
CA ASP A 167 -15.35 20.21 6.97
C ASP A 167 -14.46 20.24 5.70
N ALA A 168 -13.65 19.21 5.48
CA ALA A 168 -12.75 19.16 4.33
C ALA A 168 -13.53 18.94 3.04
N LYS A 169 -13.59 19.97 2.19
CA LYS A 169 -14.32 19.96 0.90
C LYS A 169 -13.43 20.04 -0.32
N MET A 170 -12.13 20.25 -0.12
CA MET A 170 -11.13 20.31 -1.19
C MET A 170 -9.85 19.66 -0.69
N ALA A 171 -9.19 18.91 -1.56
CA ALA A 171 -7.85 18.41 -1.31
C ALA A 171 -6.80 19.46 -1.71
N TYR A 172 -5.66 19.49 -1.03
CA TYR A 172 -4.47 20.25 -1.43
C TYR A 172 -3.33 19.27 -1.70
N ALA A 173 -3.05 19.04 -2.97
CA ALA A 173 -2.12 18.00 -3.41
C ALA A 173 -1.54 18.27 -4.81
N ARG A 174 -0.40 17.66 -5.13
CA ARG A 174 0.26 17.73 -6.44
C ARG A 174 -0.16 16.62 -7.39
N TYR A 175 -0.30 15.42 -6.87
CA TYR A 175 -0.59 14.22 -7.64
C TYR A 175 -2.03 13.77 -7.41
N VAL A 176 -2.66 13.28 -8.45
CA VAL A 176 -3.98 12.63 -8.41
C VAL A 176 -3.87 11.25 -9.00
N LYS A 177 -4.47 10.25 -8.36
CA LYS A 177 -4.57 8.89 -8.87
C LYS A 177 -6.03 8.50 -9.01
N VAL A 178 -6.40 8.04 -10.20
CA VAL A 178 -7.68 7.38 -10.47
C VAL A 178 -7.41 5.90 -10.69
N MET A 179 -8.15 5.05 -10.00
CA MET A 179 -7.94 3.61 -10.01
C MET A 179 -9.27 2.89 -10.19
N PHE A 180 -9.33 1.86 -11.02
CA PHE A 180 -10.59 1.14 -11.28
C PHE A 180 -10.41 -0.38 -11.36
N SER A 181 -11.37 -1.09 -10.76
CA SER A 181 -11.42 -2.56 -10.73
C SER A 181 -11.64 -3.13 -12.13
N MET A 182 -10.95 -4.22 -12.47
CA MET A 182 -11.12 -4.93 -13.73
C MET A 182 -12.04 -6.15 -13.58
N HIS A 183 -12.85 -6.41 -14.61
CA HIS A 183 -13.58 -7.68 -14.70
C HIS A 183 -12.64 -8.77 -15.26
N PRO A 184 -12.62 -10.00 -14.72
CA PRO A 184 -11.67 -11.04 -15.13
C PRO A 184 -11.90 -11.57 -16.56
N LYS A 185 -13.07 -11.33 -17.14
CA LYS A 185 -13.48 -11.88 -18.46
C LYS A 185 -14.04 -10.84 -19.44
N ALA A 186 -14.12 -9.56 -19.05
CA ALA A 186 -14.76 -8.52 -19.84
C ALA A 186 -13.82 -7.32 -20.03
N TRP A 187 -14.12 -6.51 -21.02
CA TRP A 187 -13.45 -5.23 -21.27
C TRP A 187 -13.91 -4.18 -20.28
N THR A 188 -13.03 -3.23 -20.01
CA THR A 188 -13.37 -1.98 -19.33
C THR A 188 -12.88 -0.83 -20.19
N PHE A 189 -13.80 0.05 -20.57
CA PHE A 189 -13.53 1.20 -21.43
C PHE A 189 -13.70 2.48 -20.62
N LEU A 190 -12.74 3.39 -20.77
CA LEU A 190 -12.84 4.73 -20.21
C LEU A 190 -12.42 5.78 -21.24
N ASP A 191 -12.92 6.98 -21.01
CA ASP A 191 -12.47 8.23 -21.60
C ASP A 191 -12.55 9.33 -20.53
N GLU A 192 -12.06 10.52 -20.88
CA GLU A 192 -12.12 11.77 -20.11
C GLU A 192 -12.09 11.66 -18.56
N ILE A 193 -10.95 12.06 -18.00
CA ILE A 193 -10.74 12.32 -16.59
C ILE A 193 -10.58 13.83 -16.38
N GLU A 194 -11.53 14.40 -15.65
CA GLU A 194 -11.53 15.81 -15.28
C GLU A 194 -11.09 15.96 -13.82
N ILE A 195 -10.06 16.78 -13.59
CA ILE A 195 -9.61 17.16 -12.24
C ILE A 195 -9.93 18.62 -12.06
N ILE A 196 -11.05 18.94 -11.42
CA ILE A 196 -11.49 20.33 -11.24
C ILE A 196 -10.83 20.92 -9.99
N GLY A 197 -10.26 22.11 -10.14
CA GLY A 197 -9.56 22.79 -9.06
C GLY A 197 -8.97 24.13 -9.47
N ALA A 198 -8.09 24.69 -8.63
CA ALA A 198 -7.40 25.94 -8.89
C ALA A 198 -5.92 25.87 -8.47
N ASP A 199 -5.11 26.73 -9.07
CA ASP A 199 -3.69 26.88 -8.71
C ASP A 199 -3.54 27.46 -7.30
N GLY A 200 -2.50 27.01 -6.58
CA GLY A 200 -2.26 27.40 -5.20
C GLY A 200 -3.22 26.75 -4.21
N LYS A 201 -3.14 27.21 -2.94
CA LYS A 201 -3.95 26.69 -1.83
C LYS A 201 -5.12 27.63 -1.55
N LEU A 202 -6.31 27.27 -2.01
CA LEU A 202 -7.56 27.94 -1.67
C LEU A 202 -7.91 27.78 -0.19
N GLU A 203 -8.71 28.73 0.32
CA GLU A 203 -9.28 28.64 1.66
C GLU A 203 -10.12 27.35 1.79
N GLY A 204 -9.91 26.61 2.88
CA GLY A 204 -10.61 25.34 3.13
C GLY A 204 -9.97 24.10 2.48
N ALA A 205 -9.01 24.25 1.56
CA ALA A 205 -8.30 23.10 0.98
C ALA A 205 -7.34 22.46 2.00
N LYS A 206 -7.43 21.13 2.16
CA LYS A 206 -6.70 20.35 3.17
C LYS A 206 -5.78 19.34 2.53
N GLU A 207 -4.60 19.16 3.12
CA GLU A 207 -3.79 17.98 2.81
C GLU A 207 -4.53 16.73 3.28
N VAL A 208 -4.51 15.68 2.47
CA VAL A 208 -5.17 14.42 2.78
C VAL A 208 -4.14 13.47 3.38
N PRO A 209 -4.36 12.98 4.62
CA PRO A 209 -3.42 12.07 5.25
C PRO A 209 -3.24 10.79 4.42
N ALA A 210 -2.00 10.33 4.32
CA ALA A 210 -1.71 9.08 3.64
C ALA A 210 -2.36 7.89 4.33
N LYS A 211 -2.91 6.96 3.55
CA LYS A 211 -3.48 5.71 4.05
C LYS A 211 -2.40 4.63 4.01
N SER A 212 -2.16 3.98 5.15
CA SER A 212 -1.36 2.75 5.16
C SER A 212 -2.19 1.62 4.55
N PHE A 213 -1.65 0.95 3.52
CA PHE A 213 -2.26 -0.24 2.95
C PHE A 213 -1.68 -1.45 3.68
N GLU A 214 -2.43 -1.96 4.66
CA GLU A 214 -2.05 -3.10 5.48
C GLU A 214 -3.17 -4.12 5.51
N TYR A 215 -2.83 -5.39 5.64
CA TYR A 215 -3.83 -6.43 5.89
C TYR A 215 -4.47 -6.25 7.27
N LEU A 216 -5.68 -6.77 7.43
CA LEU A 216 -6.32 -6.85 8.73
C LEU A 216 -5.45 -7.69 9.67
N ARG A 217 -5.01 -7.09 10.77
CA ARG A 217 -4.22 -7.81 11.77
C ARG A 217 -5.14 -8.51 12.77
N PRO A 218 -4.77 -9.70 13.27
CA PRO A 218 -5.47 -10.33 14.37
C PRO A 218 -5.49 -9.43 15.62
N GLY A 219 -6.66 -9.29 16.24
CA GLY A 219 -6.85 -8.34 17.34
C GLY A 219 -8.30 -8.29 17.81
N ALA A 220 -8.71 -7.20 18.46
CA ALA A 220 -10.08 -7.04 18.94
C ALA A 220 -11.10 -7.20 17.80
N ASP A 221 -10.82 -6.59 16.64
CA ASP A 221 -11.65 -6.63 15.43
C ASP A 221 -11.88 -8.06 14.90
N THR A 222 -10.98 -9.01 15.18
CA THR A 222 -11.10 -10.42 14.75
C THR A 222 -11.45 -11.36 15.90
N ALA A 223 -11.85 -10.82 17.06
CA ALA A 223 -11.93 -11.56 18.33
C ALA A 223 -10.61 -12.31 18.66
N GLY A 224 -9.48 -11.84 18.15
CA GLY A 224 -8.15 -12.45 18.26
C GLY A 224 -7.99 -13.75 17.46
N ILE A 225 -8.86 -14.02 16.48
CA ILE A 225 -8.68 -15.12 15.51
C ILE A 225 -7.61 -14.69 14.52
N ARG A 226 -6.68 -15.62 14.21
CA ARG A 226 -5.67 -15.45 13.16
C ARG A 226 -6.04 -16.25 11.92
N ASN A 227 -6.47 -17.48 12.12
CA ASN A 227 -6.80 -18.43 11.08
C ASN A 227 -8.22 -18.99 11.28
N LEU A 228 -9.18 -18.48 10.51
CA LEU A 228 -10.58 -18.88 10.54
C LEU A 228 -10.85 -20.01 9.53
N SER A 229 -11.10 -21.22 10.04
CA SER A 229 -11.47 -22.37 9.22
C SER A 229 -12.95 -22.35 8.88
N LEU A 230 -13.31 -22.32 7.60
CA LEU A 230 -14.71 -22.51 7.17
C LEU A 230 -15.07 -24.00 7.19
N VAL A 231 -16.08 -24.34 7.99
CA VAL A 231 -16.61 -25.70 8.16
C VAL A 231 -18.05 -25.73 7.68
N TYR A 232 -18.24 -26.24 6.48
CA TYR A 232 -19.56 -26.28 5.85
C TYR A 232 -20.44 -27.38 6.44
N ASN A 233 -21.57 -27.01 7.02
CA ASN A 233 -22.48 -27.92 7.71
C ASN A 233 -23.94 -27.81 7.22
N GLY A 234 -24.16 -27.30 6.01
CA GLY A 234 -25.43 -27.43 5.27
C GLY A 234 -25.69 -28.84 4.71
N TYR A 235 -26.65 -28.96 3.80
CA TYR A 235 -26.96 -30.23 3.13
C TYR A 235 -26.22 -30.35 1.79
N TYR A 236 -25.39 -31.39 1.66
CA TYR A 236 -24.58 -31.66 0.48
C TYR A 236 -24.52 -33.17 0.22
N SER A 237 -24.42 -33.59 -1.04
CA SER A 237 -24.35 -35.01 -1.42
C SER A 237 -23.08 -35.71 -0.93
N ASP A 238 -21.99 -34.94 -0.75
CA ASP A 238 -20.64 -35.46 -0.57
C ASP A 238 -20.11 -35.25 0.87
N VAL A 239 -20.97 -34.79 1.78
CA VAL A 239 -20.59 -34.44 3.16
C VAL A 239 -21.16 -35.47 4.13
N PRO A 240 -20.32 -36.37 4.69
CA PRO A 240 -20.73 -37.11 5.88
C PRO A 240 -20.98 -36.11 7.03
N GLU A 241 -21.88 -36.44 7.96
CA GLU A 241 -22.01 -35.63 9.20
C GLU A 241 -20.62 -35.42 9.82
N TRP A 242 -20.30 -34.19 10.24
CA TRP A 242 -19.00 -33.92 10.87
C TRP A 242 -18.87 -34.77 12.12
N THR A 243 -17.78 -35.53 12.22
CA THR A 243 -17.44 -36.28 13.41
C THR A 243 -16.23 -35.66 14.08
N LYS A 244 -16.00 -36.04 15.33
CA LYS A 244 -14.78 -35.67 16.05
C LYS A 244 -13.51 -36.02 15.25
N GLU A 245 -13.45 -37.21 14.66
CA GLU A 245 -12.26 -37.75 14.01
C GLU A 245 -11.83 -36.95 12.78
N ASN A 246 -12.79 -36.54 11.93
CA ASN A 246 -12.51 -35.73 10.75
C ASN A 246 -12.42 -34.23 11.04
N LEU A 247 -12.84 -33.77 12.22
CA LEU A 247 -12.56 -32.42 12.71
C LEU A 247 -11.19 -32.26 13.38
N ILE A 248 -10.59 -33.32 13.94
CA ILE A 248 -9.27 -33.22 14.62
C ILE A 248 -8.20 -32.59 13.70
N PRO A 249 -8.02 -33.02 12.42
CA PRO A 249 -7.03 -32.43 11.54
C PRO A 249 -7.33 -30.99 11.09
N GLU A 250 -8.56 -30.51 11.30
CA GLU A 250 -8.94 -29.11 11.05
C GLU A 250 -8.41 -28.19 12.16
N ILE A 251 -8.47 -28.64 13.42
CA ILE A 251 -8.17 -27.79 14.58
C ILE A 251 -6.79 -28.09 15.20
N GLY A 252 -6.22 -29.26 14.93
CA GLY A 252 -4.92 -29.69 15.45
C GLY A 252 -4.04 -30.28 14.35
N TYR A 253 -2.75 -30.01 14.44
CA TYR A 253 -1.76 -30.53 13.50
C TYR A 253 -1.35 -31.95 13.87
N VAL A 254 -1.60 -32.88 12.95
CA VAL A 254 -1.19 -34.28 13.06
C VAL A 254 0.07 -34.50 12.22
N ASN A 255 1.20 -34.82 12.84
CA ASN A 255 2.48 -35.02 12.15
C ASN A 255 2.49 -36.32 11.31
N LYS A 256 3.60 -36.60 10.62
CA LYS A 256 3.73 -37.78 9.73
C LYS A 256 3.68 -39.11 10.46
N ASP A 257 3.97 -39.11 11.77
CA ASP A 257 3.89 -40.28 12.64
C ASP A 257 2.46 -40.49 13.20
N GLY A 258 1.50 -39.63 12.84
CA GLY A 258 0.13 -39.68 13.33
C GLY A 258 -0.05 -39.05 14.72
N GLU A 259 0.96 -38.34 15.22
CA GLU A 259 0.93 -37.70 16.53
C GLU A 259 0.38 -36.28 16.42
N LEU A 260 -0.46 -35.90 17.37
CA LEU A 260 -0.99 -34.55 17.46
C LEU A 260 0.01 -33.66 18.21
N THR A 261 0.52 -32.62 17.54
CA THR A 261 1.71 -31.88 18.00
C THR A 261 1.49 -30.39 18.22
N ASP A 262 0.45 -29.80 17.61
CA ASP A 262 0.13 -28.38 17.78
C ASP A 262 -1.35 -28.10 17.49
N TRP A 263 -1.82 -26.90 17.82
CA TRP A 263 -3.05 -26.34 17.27
C TRP A 263 -2.83 -25.91 15.82
N PHE A 264 -3.86 -26.01 14.99
CA PHE A 264 -3.78 -25.65 13.57
C PHE A 264 -4.55 -24.35 13.31
N PHE A 265 -5.87 -24.41 13.22
CA PHE A 265 -6.71 -23.21 13.13
C PHE A 265 -7.21 -22.79 14.51
N ASP A 266 -7.23 -21.48 14.77
CA ASP A 266 -7.61 -20.89 16.06
C ASP A 266 -9.02 -20.26 16.07
N GLY A 267 -9.73 -20.36 14.94
CA GLY A 267 -11.15 -20.09 14.84
C GLY A 267 -11.85 -21.02 13.84
N VAL A 268 -13.14 -21.27 14.08
CA VAL A 268 -14.00 -22.04 13.17
C VAL A 268 -15.25 -21.24 12.83
N LEU A 269 -15.55 -21.11 11.54
CA LEU A 269 -16.82 -20.61 11.04
C LEU A 269 -17.71 -21.80 10.66
N MET A 270 -18.82 -21.98 11.39
CA MET A 270 -19.88 -22.93 11.03
C MET A 270 -20.85 -22.26 10.06
N LEU A 271 -20.94 -22.78 8.84
CA LEU A 271 -21.77 -22.20 7.78
C LEU A 271 -22.48 -23.25 6.93
N GLY A 272 -23.71 -22.97 6.50
CA GLY A 272 -24.46 -23.81 5.57
C GLY A 272 -24.96 -22.99 4.39
N LEU A 273 -24.68 -23.44 3.16
CA LEU A 273 -25.20 -22.79 1.95
C LEU A 273 -26.60 -23.29 1.59
N LYS A 274 -26.88 -24.57 1.82
CA LYS A 274 -28.16 -25.19 1.41
C LYS A 274 -28.84 -25.96 2.53
N SER A 275 -30.16 -25.93 2.55
CA SER A 275 -31.01 -26.74 3.44
C SER A 275 -31.25 -28.14 2.89
N SER A 276 -31.85 -29.03 3.69
CA SER A 276 -32.28 -30.36 3.24
C SER A 276 -33.29 -30.33 2.10
N GLU A 277 -34.01 -29.21 1.94
CA GLU A 277 -34.95 -28.98 0.85
C GLU A 277 -34.28 -28.40 -0.40
N GLY A 278 -32.95 -28.21 -0.37
CA GLY A 278 -32.15 -27.67 -1.47
C GLY A 278 -32.22 -26.15 -1.62
N ARG A 279 -32.94 -25.44 -0.73
CA ARG A 279 -33.02 -23.97 -0.71
C ARG A 279 -31.71 -23.36 -0.21
N ASP A 280 -31.33 -22.23 -0.76
CA ASP A 280 -30.08 -21.53 -0.53
C ASP A 280 -30.24 -20.47 0.57
N PHE A 281 -29.40 -20.54 1.60
CA PHE A 281 -29.43 -19.63 2.75
C PHE A 281 -29.03 -18.19 2.40
N GLY A 282 -28.38 -17.98 1.25
CA GLY A 282 -28.05 -16.67 0.70
C GLY A 282 -29.12 -16.11 -0.24
N LEU A 283 -30.09 -16.92 -0.68
CA LEU A 283 -31.02 -16.52 -1.75
C LEU A 283 -32.50 -16.75 -1.43
N ASP A 284 -32.94 -17.97 -1.13
CA ASP A 284 -34.37 -18.32 -1.13
C ASP A 284 -34.84 -19.19 0.06
N SER A 285 -34.00 -19.35 1.09
CA SER A 285 -34.37 -20.04 2.32
C SER A 285 -35.51 -19.36 3.10
N LEU A 286 -36.32 -20.18 3.76
CA LEU A 286 -37.47 -19.77 4.56
C LEU A 286 -37.26 -20.17 6.04
N LEU A 287 -38.15 -19.72 6.92
CA LEU A 287 -38.07 -20.02 8.36
C LEU A 287 -37.92 -21.53 8.69
N PRO A 288 -38.60 -22.47 8.00
CA PRO A 288 -38.37 -23.90 8.24
C PRO A 288 -36.93 -24.36 7.95
N ASP A 289 -36.26 -23.77 6.95
CA ASP A 289 -34.86 -24.08 6.64
C ASP A 289 -33.93 -23.55 7.72
N TRP A 290 -34.21 -22.34 8.20
CA TRP A 290 -33.44 -21.71 9.28
C TRP A 290 -33.54 -22.56 10.56
N LYS A 291 -34.76 -22.98 10.91
CA LYS A 291 -35.00 -23.90 12.04
C LYS A 291 -34.28 -25.23 11.84
N TRP A 292 -34.38 -25.83 10.66
CA TRP A 292 -33.68 -27.08 10.34
C TRP A 292 -32.16 -26.96 10.54
N TYR A 293 -31.54 -25.87 10.05
CA TYR A 293 -30.10 -25.68 10.20
C TYR A 293 -29.70 -25.57 11.67
N LEU A 294 -30.42 -24.76 12.44
CA LEU A 294 -30.16 -24.60 13.88
C LEU A 294 -30.33 -25.94 14.62
N ASP A 295 -31.39 -26.68 14.32
CA ASP A 295 -31.66 -27.97 14.95
C ASP A 295 -30.60 -29.02 14.57
N LYS A 296 -30.15 -29.06 13.31
CA LYS A 296 -29.05 -29.93 12.87
C LYS A 296 -27.73 -29.57 13.56
N THR A 297 -27.39 -28.29 13.61
CA THR A 297 -26.08 -27.81 14.08
C THR A 297 -25.92 -28.02 15.59
N PHE A 298 -26.99 -27.76 16.35
CA PHE A 298 -26.98 -27.77 17.82
C PHE A 298 -27.66 -29.00 18.44
N LYS A 299 -28.11 -29.99 17.65
CA LYS A 299 -28.63 -31.25 18.23
C LYS A 299 -27.56 -31.90 19.11
N PRO A 300 -27.96 -32.69 20.13
CA PRO A 300 -27.03 -33.59 20.81
C PRO A 300 -26.29 -34.47 19.80
N GLN A 301 -24.95 -34.54 19.91
CA GLN A 301 -24.06 -35.21 18.94
C GLN A 301 -24.05 -34.61 17.52
N GLY A 302 -24.65 -33.43 17.31
CA GLY A 302 -24.57 -32.65 16.06
C GLY A 302 -23.21 -32.00 15.86
N ASP A 303 -23.08 -31.22 14.78
CA ASP A 303 -21.78 -30.69 14.31
C ASP A 303 -21.03 -29.92 15.41
N MET A 304 -21.72 -29.07 16.17
CA MET A 304 -21.11 -28.28 17.24
C MET A 304 -20.68 -29.14 18.44
N SER A 305 -21.45 -30.19 18.76
CA SER A 305 -21.07 -31.17 19.79
C SER A 305 -19.84 -31.98 19.39
N GLN A 306 -19.71 -32.32 18.10
CA GLN A 306 -18.56 -33.05 17.57
C GLN A 306 -17.32 -32.17 17.56
N LEU A 307 -17.46 -30.88 17.22
CA LEU A 307 -16.38 -29.90 17.36
C LEU A 307 -15.94 -29.76 18.83
N ASN A 308 -16.87 -29.66 19.78
CA ASN A 308 -16.53 -29.57 21.21
C ASN A 308 -15.69 -30.78 21.67
N GLU A 309 -16.09 -32.00 21.31
CA GLU A 309 -15.33 -33.19 21.69
C GLU A 309 -13.99 -33.29 20.96
N ALA A 310 -13.87 -32.77 19.72
CA ALA A 310 -12.60 -32.70 19.01
C ALA A 310 -11.63 -31.76 19.74
N VAL A 311 -12.07 -30.53 20.05
CA VAL A 311 -11.23 -29.54 20.75
C VAL A 311 -10.80 -30.05 22.12
N LYS A 312 -11.70 -30.73 22.84
CA LYS A 312 -11.39 -31.35 24.12
C LYS A 312 -10.32 -32.45 24.00
N GLU A 313 -10.40 -33.32 22.99
CA GLU A 313 -9.40 -34.36 22.76
C GLU A 313 -8.04 -33.75 22.39
N VAL A 314 -8.03 -32.77 21.48
CA VAL A 314 -6.83 -32.05 21.07
C VAL A 314 -6.17 -31.35 22.27
N GLY A 315 -6.95 -30.60 23.05
CA GLY A 315 -6.48 -29.94 24.27
C GLY A 315 -5.91 -30.92 25.30
N GLN A 316 -6.53 -32.09 25.50
CA GLN A 316 -5.98 -33.13 26.38
C GLN A 316 -4.63 -33.66 25.88
N LYS A 317 -4.49 -33.94 24.58
CA LYS A 317 -3.25 -34.43 23.98
C LYS A 317 -2.12 -33.39 24.02
N LEU A 318 -2.44 -32.11 23.89
CA LEU A 318 -1.48 -31.01 23.95
C LEU A 318 -1.19 -30.49 25.37
N ASN A 319 -1.75 -31.13 26.41
CA ASN A 319 -1.68 -30.65 27.80
C ASN A 319 -2.25 -29.22 27.99
N GLN A 320 -3.30 -28.87 27.23
CA GLN A 320 -4.05 -27.63 27.30
C GLN A 320 -5.56 -27.92 27.41
N PRO A 321 -6.03 -28.62 28.46
CA PRO A 321 -7.42 -29.09 28.57
C PRO A 321 -8.46 -27.96 28.67
N ASP A 322 -8.03 -26.78 29.11
CA ASP A 322 -8.88 -25.60 29.29
C ASP A 322 -8.93 -24.70 28.04
N TYR A 323 -8.27 -25.09 26.94
CA TYR A 323 -8.32 -24.36 25.68
C TYR A 323 -9.76 -24.30 25.15
N LYS A 324 -10.14 -23.12 24.66
CA LYS A 324 -11.42 -22.88 24.00
C LYS A 324 -11.22 -22.47 22.55
N MET A 325 -11.83 -23.21 21.64
CA MET A 325 -11.87 -22.86 20.24
C MET A 325 -12.88 -21.74 20.02
N LYS A 326 -12.47 -20.70 19.29
CA LYS A 326 -13.34 -19.59 18.92
C LYS A 326 -14.26 -20.02 17.79
N VAL A 327 -15.54 -19.76 17.95
CA VAL A 327 -16.58 -20.14 17.00
C VAL A 327 -17.28 -18.89 16.48
N VAL A 328 -17.43 -18.85 15.16
CA VAL A 328 -18.25 -17.88 14.44
C VAL A 328 -19.42 -18.65 13.83
N ALA A 329 -20.65 -18.19 14.03
CA ALA A 329 -21.84 -18.78 13.43
C ALA A 329 -22.37 -17.90 12.29
N MET A 330 -22.85 -18.50 11.19
CA MET A 330 -23.42 -17.71 10.10
C MET A 330 -24.73 -16.98 10.49
N ILE A 331 -25.02 -15.90 9.79
CA ILE A 331 -26.32 -15.22 9.68
C ILE A 331 -26.82 -15.43 8.24
N PRO A 332 -27.89 -16.19 8.02
CA PRO A 332 -28.49 -16.34 6.69
C PRO A 332 -29.07 -15.03 6.17
N VAL A 333 -29.29 -14.95 4.87
CA VAL A 333 -29.77 -13.73 4.20
C VAL A 333 -31.30 -13.72 4.16
N PRO A 334 -31.98 -12.75 4.82
CA PRO A 334 -33.39 -12.47 4.58
C PRO A 334 -33.53 -11.76 3.23
N ALA A 335 -33.60 -12.56 2.16
CA ALA A 335 -33.53 -12.07 0.80
C ALA A 335 -34.73 -11.18 0.42
N GLU A 336 -34.42 -10.05 -0.23
CA GLU A 336 -35.37 -8.96 -0.49
C GLU A 336 -36.58 -9.36 -1.33
N HIS A 337 -36.49 -10.45 -2.11
CA HIS A 337 -37.60 -10.87 -2.96
C HIS A 337 -38.62 -11.78 -2.25
N VAL A 338 -38.29 -12.30 -1.06
CA VAL A 338 -39.15 -13.24 -0.32
C VAL A 338 -40.40 -12.55 0.22
N THR A 339 -41.57 -13.07 -0.14
CA THR A 339 -42.87 -12.49 0.26
C THR A 339 -43.58 -13.24 1.39
N ASP A 340 -43.10 -14.44 1.72
CA ASP A 340 -43.69 -15.32 2.74
C ASP A 340 -42.57 -16.12 3.41
N PHE A 341 -41.86 -15.50 4.35
CA PHE A 341 -40.71 -16.10 5.03
C PHE A 341 -41.14 -17.12 6.10
N GLY A 342 -42.26 -16.86 6.76
CA GLY A 342 -42.80 -17.58 7.91
C GLY A 342 -42.74 -16.72 9.17
N ASP A 343 -43.74 -16.89 10.04
CA ASP A 343 -43.97 -16.11 11.28
C ASP A 343 -42.90 -16.41 12.35
N VAL A 344 -42.00 -15.44 12.59
CA VAL A 344 -40.88 -15.59 13.54
C VAL A 344 -41.25 -15.27 15.00
N ASP A 345 -42.28 -14.46 15.25
CA ASP A 345 -42.65 -14.01 16.60
C ASP A 345 -43.97 -14.62 17.13
N GLY A 346 -44.66 -15.40 16.30
CA GLY A 346 -45.89 -16.11 16.64
C GLY A 346 -47.13 -15.22 16.64
N ASP A 347 -47.09 -14.05 16.02
CA ASP A 347 -48.23 -13.13 15.93
C ASP A 347 -49.30 -13.56 14.91
N GLY A 348 -49.03 -14.63 14.16
CA GLY A 348 -49.89 -15.19 13.12
C GLY A 348 -49.69 -14.57 11.74
N VAL A 349 -48.71 -13.67 11.56
CA VAL A 349 -48.39 -12.99 10.32
C VAL A 349 -46.99 -13.39 9.85
N SER A 350 -46.91 -13.91 8.63
CA SER A 350 -45.63 -14.22 8.00
C SER A 350 -44.88 -12.95 7.60
N GLU A 351 -43.58 -12.89 7.89
CA GLU A 351 -42.72 -11.81 7.46
C GLU A 351 -42.60 -11.75 5.92
N ASN A 352 -42.79 -10.55 5.37
CA ASN A 352 -42.59 -10.26 3.96
C ASN A 352 -41.44 -9.26 3.81
N PHE A 353 -40.41 -9.65 3.08
CA PHE A 353 -39.18 -8.86 2.89
C PHE A 353 -39.22 -8.01 1.61
N ASN A 354 -40.25 -8.14 0.79
CA ASN A 354 -40.35 -7.45 -0.49
C ASN A 354 -40.85 -6.01 -0.32
N GLU A 355 -39.94 -5.06 -0.51
CA GLU A 355 -40.24 -3.62 -0.44
C GLU A 355 -41.36 -3.20 -1.40
N GLY A 356 -41.46 -3.82 -2.58
CA GLY A 356 -42.51 -3.55 -3.55
C GLY A 356 -43.90 -4.00 -3.11
N VAL A 357 -43.99 -4.86 -2.09
CA VAL A 357 -45.25 -5.40 -1.55
C VAL A 357 -45.66 -4.70 -0.26
N VAL A 358 -44.74 -4.55 0.70
CA VAL A 358 -45.05 -4.01 2.04
C VAL A 358 -44.52 -2.59 2.29
N GLY A 359 -43.74 -2.03 1.36
CA GLY A 359 -43.03 -0.78 1.52
C GLY A 359 -41.68 -0.94 2.23
N ARG A 360 -40.78 0.04 2.02
CA ARG A 360 -39.39 0.03 2.52
C ARG A 360 -39.29 -0.17 4.03
N ASP A 361 -39.97 0.67 4.82
CA ASP A 361 -39.85 0.64 6.29
C ASP A 361 -40.31 -0.70 6.88
N GLN A 362 -41.41 -1.26 6.38
CA GLN A 362 -41.94 -2.54 6.86
C GLN A 362 -41.07 -3.71 6.41
N SER A 363 -40.56 -3.70 5.17
CA SER A 363 -39.61 -4.71 4.70
C SER A 363 -38.35 -4.73 5.56
N LEU A 364 -37.73 -3.58 5.82
CA LEU A 364 -36.55 -3.48 6.67
C LEU A 364 -36.82 -3.97 8.09
N ALA A 365 -37.97 -3.58 8.67
CA ALA A 365 -38.39 -4.05 9.99
C ALA A 365 -38.57 -5.58 10.03
N ASN A 366 -39.20 -6.17 9.01
CA ASN A 366 -39.40 -7.61 8.91
C ASN A 366 -38.08 -8.37 8.77
N ARG A 367 -37.18 -7.88 7.89
CA ARG A 367 -35.85 -8.49 7.69
C ARG A 367 -35.01 -8.42 8.97
N GLN A 368 -35.02 -7.28 9.67
CA GLN A 368 -34.31 -7.13 10.94
C GLN A 368 -34.91 -8.05 12.01
N LYS A 369 -36.25 -8.17 12.04
CA LYS A 369 -36.95 -9.08 12.96
C LYS A 369 -36.48 -10.52 12.77
N ALA A 370 -36.38 -11.01 11.52
CA ALA A 370 -35.88 -12.35 11.21
C ALA A 370 -34.42 -12.55 11.65
N VAL A 371 -33.55 -11.57 11.41
CA VAL A 371 -32.14 -11.64 11.87
C VAL A 371 -32.05 -11.65 13.40
N ARG A 372 -32.82 -10.81 14.10
CA ARG A 372 -32.85 -10.81 15.57
C ARG A 372 -33.34 -12.14 16.14
N TRP A 373 -34.38 -12.72 15.53
CA TRP A 373 -34.84 -14.06 15.89
C TRP A 373 -33.72 -15.09 15.75
N TRP A 374 -33.00 -15.06 14.63
CA TRP A 374 -31.86 -15.96 14.40
C TRP A 374 -30.77 -15.80 15.46
N ILE A 375 -30.34 -14.57 15.75
CA ILE A 375 -29.31 -14.28 16.76
C ILE A 375 -29.74 -14.83 18.13
N GLN A 376 -31.00 -14.58 18.53
CA GLN A 376 -31.54 -15.07 19.80
C GLN A 376 -31.56 -16.60 19.86
N GLU A 377 -31.95 -17.26 18.77
CA GLU A 377 -32.02 -18.72 18.71
C GLU A 377 -30.64 -19.40 18.69
N VAL A 378 -29.62 -18.74 18.12
CA VAL A 378 -28.21 -19.15 18.23
C VAL A 378 -27.73 -19.02 19.68
N LEU A 379 -27.92 -17.86 20.30
CA LEU A 379 -27.48 -17.60 21.69
C LEU A 379 -28.13 -18.56 22.69
N LYS A 380 -29.45 -18.77 22.56
CA LYS A 380 -30.20 -19.69 23.41
C LYS A 380 -29.68 -21.11 23.28
N ARG A 381 -29.53 -21.62 22.06
CA ARG A 381 -29.00 -22.98 21.84
C ARG A 381 -27.56 -23.12 22.31
N TRP A 382 -26.76 -22.06 22.20
CA TRP A 382 -25.41 -22.04 22.73
C TRP A 382 -25.39 -22.20 24.25
N GLU A 383 -26.22 -21.43 24.96
CA GLU A 383 -26.37 -21.52 26.42
C GLU A 383 -26.92 -22.88 26.85
N ASP A 384 -27.96 -23.38 26.18
CA ASP A 384 -28.59 -24.67 26.49
C ASP A 384 -27.62 -25.86 26.35
N ASN A 385 -26.71 -25.81 25.37
CA ASN A 385 -25.74 -26.88 25.15
C ASN A 385 -24.50 -26.78 26.07
N ASN A 386 -24.16 -25.58 26.56
CA ASN A 386 -23.09 -25.35 27.53
C ASN A 386 -21.75 -26.03 27.15
N TYR A 387 -21.25 -25.74 25.95
CA TYR A 387 -20.00 -26.32 25.42
C TYR A 387 -18.79 -25.97 26.30
N SER A 388 -18.03 -26.99 26.73
CA SER A 388 -16.91 -26.82 27.67
C SER A 388 -15.67 -26.21 27.02
N ASN A 389 -15.43 -26.51 25.75
CA ASN A 389 -14.20 -26.20 25.01
C ASN A 389 -14.43 -25.30 23.80
N LEU A 390 -15.59 -24.66 23.70
CA LEU A 390 -15.90 -23.71 22.65
C LEU A 390 -16.26 -22.34 23.24
N GLU A 391 -16.04 -21.29 22.45
CA GLU A 391 -16.41 -19.92 22.77
C GLU A 391 -17.05 -19.26 21.54
N LEU A 392 -18.32 -18.86 21.64
CA LEU A 392 -18.98 -18.10 20.57
C LEU A 392 -18.48 -16.66 20.63
N VAL A 393 -17.75 -16.24 19.61
CA VAL A 393 -17.11 -14.91 19.59
C VAL A 393 -17.70 -13.99 18.53
N GLY A 394 -18.41 -14.53 17.55
CA GLY A 394 -18.88 -13.73 16.43
C GLY A 394 -19.95 -14.36 15.58
N LEU A 395 -20.45 -13.53 14.67
CA LEU A 395 -21.41 -13.91 13.67
C LEU A 395 -20.94 -13.48 12.28
N TYR A 396 -21.15 -14.35 11.29
CA TYR A 396 -20.72 -14.15 9.91
C TYR A 396 -21.89 -13.81 9.01
N TRP A 397 -21.84 -12.67 8.32
CA TRP A 397 -22.87 -12.29 7.35
C TRP A 397 -22.70 -13.10 6.05
N LEU A 398 -23.73 -13.88 5.68
CA LEU A 398 -23.62 -14.87 4.59
C LEU A 398 -23.60 -14.26 3.18
N ASP A 399 -24.26 -13.13 2.95
CA ASP A 399 -24.21 -12.49 1.62
C ASP A 399 -22.79 -11.97 1.38
N GLU A 400 -22.13 -12.48 0.35
CA GLU A 400 -20.77 -12.08 -0.01
C GLU A 400 -20.73 -10.73 -0.73
N SER A 401 -21.88 -10.06 -0.92
CA SER A 401 -22.00 -8.69 -1.44
C SER A 401 -22.85 -7.81 -0.52
N ILE A 402 -22.62 -6.50 -0.58
CA ILE A 402 -23.57 -5.55 0.00
C ILE A 402 -24.67 -5.32 -1.04
N SER A 403 -25.93 -5.45 -0.61
CA SER A 403 -27.07 -5.34 -1.51
C SER A 403 -27.05 -4.07 -2.36
N THR A 404 -27.53 -4.24 -3.58
CA THR A 404 -27.61 -3.23 -4.62
C THR A 404 -28.80 -2.29 -4.43
N SER A 405 -29.74 -2.67 -3.56
CA SER A 405 -30.85 -1.82 -3.16
C SER A 405 -30.36 -0.58 -2.42
N GLU A 406 -31.18 0.47 -2.43
CA GLU A 406 -30.90 1.70 -1.69
C GLU A 406 -30.80 1.44 -0.18
N SER A 407 -31.58 0.46 0.31
CA SER A 407 -31.68 0.09 1.72
C SER A 407 -30.63 -0.94 2.16
N GLY A 408 -29.90 -1.55 1.23
CA GLY A 408 -28.90 -2.59 1.50
C GLY A 408 -27.85 -2.21 2.55
N PRO A 409 -27.12 -1.09 2.37
CA PRO A 409 -26.14 -0.63 3.36
C PRO A 409 -26.75 -0.29 4.72
N ASP A 410 -27.94 0.31 4.75
CA ASP A 410 -28.64 0.65 6.00
C ASP A 410 -29.05 -0.62 6.76
N PHE A 411 -29.56 -1.61 6.04
CA PHE A 411 -29.90 -2.91 6.61
C PHE A 411 -28.69 -3.59 7.24
N LEU A 412 -27.54 -3.60 6.55
CA LEU A 412 -26.34 -4.24 7.09
C LEU A 412 -25.80 -3.51 8.33
N ARG A 413 -25.89 -2.18 8.40
CA ARG A 413 -25.62 -1.42 9.64
C ARG A 413 -26.52 -1.84 10.79
N MET A 414 -27.81 -2.07 10.51
CA MET A 414 -28.77 -2.53 11.52
C MET A 414 -28.42 -3.93 12.02
N VAL A 415 -28.07 -4.85 11.11
CA VAL A 415 -27.62 -6.20 11.45
C VAL A 415 -26.39 -6.15 12.35
N ASN A 416 -25.36 -5.40 11.96
CA ASN A 416 -24.12 -5.32 12.75
C ASN A 416 -24.32 -4.65 14.10
N ALA A 417 -25.17 -3.63 14.19
CA ALA A 417 -25.56 -3.06 15.48
C ALA A 417 -26.24 -4.09 16.41
N ASP A 418 -27.06 -5.00 15.86
CA ASP A 418 -27.68 -6.08 16.63
C ASP A 418 -26.66 -7.14 17.06
N VAL A 419 -25.64 -7.45 16.23
CA VAL A 419 -24.51 -8.33 16.61
C VAL A 419 -23.70 -7.72 17.75
N HIS A 420 -23.31 -6.45 17.62
CA HIS A 420 -22.53 -5.73 18.64
C HIS A 420 -23.29 -5.57 19.96
N ALA A 421 -24.61 -5.43 19.91
CA ALA A 421 -25.45 -5.38 21.11
C ALA A 421 -25.37 -6.66 21.96
N GLN A 422 -24.94 -7.79 21.38
CA GLN A 422 -24.68 -9.04 22.08
C GLN A 422 -23.21 -9.19 22.52
N GLY A 423 -22.35 -8.20 22.27
CA GLY A 423 -20.92 -8.25 22.56
C GLY A 423 -20.14 -9.19 21.62
N LEU A 424 -20.71 -9.51 20.45
CA LEU A 424 -20.11 -10.38 19.44
C LEU A 424 -19.42 -9.55 18.34
N THR A 425 -18.47 -10.16 17.66
CA THR A 425 -17.75 -9.61 16.50
C THR A 425 -18.46 -9.98 15.19
N SER A 426 -18.59 -9.04 14.26
CA SER A 426 -19.16 -9.25 12.93
C SER A 426 -18.09 -9.62 11.89
N PHE A 427 -18.26 -10.77 11.25
CA PHE A 427 -17.36 -11.31 10.23
C PHE A 427 -17.96 -11.25 8.82
N TRP A 428 -17.11 -11.11 7.80
CA TRP A 428 -17.51 -11.09 6.39
C TRP A 428 -16.42 -11.59 5.46
N ILE A 429 -16.81 -12.21 4.35
CA ILE A 429 -15.88 -12.75 3.35
C ILE A 429 -16.42 -12.36 1.97
N PRO A 430 -16.09 -11.16 1.47
CA PRO A 430 -16.51 -10.73 0.15
C PRO A 430 -15.74 -11.47 -0.94
N HIS A 431 -16.47 -11.93 -1.95
CA HIS A 431 -15.87 -12.45 -3.18
C HIS A 431 -15.21 -11.34 -4.00
N SER A 432 -14.38 -11.74 -4.93
CA SER A 432 -13.52 -10.83 -5.69
C SER A 432 -14.24 -9.90 -6.68
N MET A 433 -15.55 -10.10 -6.84
CA MET A 433 -16.45 -9.21 -7.59
C MET A 433 -17.60 -8.72 -6.70
N ALA A 434 -17.41 -8.74 -5.38
CA ALA A 434 -18.42 -8.31 -4.42
C ALA A 434 -18.72 -6.83 -4.61
N TYR A 435 -20.01 -6.52 -4.78
CA TYR A 435 -20.43 -5.13 -4.92
C TYR A 435 -20.22 -4.39 -3.60
N LYS A 436 -19.64 -3.18 -3.69
CA LYS A 436 -19.36 -2.28 -2.55
C LYS A 436 -18.45 -2.88 -1.45
N ALA A 437 -17.57 -3.84 -1.77
CA ALA A 437 -16.65 -4.42 -0.79
C ALA A 437 -15.84 -3.40 0.03
N TYR A 438 -15.48 -2.26 -0.56
CA TYR A 438 -14.76 -1.18 0.13
C TYR A 438 -15.52 -0.59 1.33
N MET A 439 -16.86 -0.72 1.38
CA MET A 439 -17.71 -0.14 2.43
C MET A 439 -17.80 -0.97 3.71
N TRP A 440 -17.07 -2.09 3.81
CA TRP A 440 -17.27 -3.06 4.90
C TRP A 440 -17.20 -2.44 6.31
N LYS A 441 -16.26 -1.51 6.56
CA LYS A 441 -16.20 -0.76 7.82
C LYS A 441 -17.36 0.22 7.99
N ASP A 442 -17.79 0.88 6.91
CA ASP A 442 -18.89 1.86 6.92
C ASP A 442 -20.25 1.23 7.24
N VAL A 443 -20.39 -0.08 6.98
CA VAL A 443 -21.57 -0.87 7.32
C VAL A 443 -21.44 -1.58 8.68
N GLY A 444 -20.33 -1.38 9.40
CA GLY A 444 -20.14 -1.88 10.77
C GLY A 444 -19.62 -3.32 10.87
N LEU A 445 -19.02 -3.87 9.83
CA LEU A 445 -18.32 -5.17 9.92
C LEU A 445 -16.95 -4.96 10.60
N ASP A 446 -16.56 -5.91 11.46
CA ASP A 446 -15.31 -5.81 12.26
C ASP A 446 -14.16 -6.58 11.62
N ALA A 447 -14.43 -7.78 11.10
CA ALA A 447 -13.43 -8.61 10.42
C ALA A 447 -13.88 -9.01 9.02
N ALA A 448 -13.10 -8.63 8.01
CA ALA A 448 -13.32 -9.06 6.64
C ALA A 448 -12.10 -9.80 6.08
N ALA A 449 -12.32 -10.86 5.30
CA ALA A 449 -11.27 -11.53 4.52
C ALA A 449 -11.67 -11.59 3.05
N TYR A 450 -10.90 -10.96 2.17
CA TYR A 450 -11.24 -10.87 0.74
C TYR A 450 -10.90 -12.19 0.03
N GLN A 451 -11.85 -12.74 -0.71
CA GLN A 451 -11.72 -14.00 -1.44
C GLN A 451 -11.32 -13.72 -2.90
N PRO A 452 -10.12 -14.11 -3.38
CA PRO A 452 -9.68 -13.80 -4.75
C PRO A 452 -10.40 -14.54 -5.89
N ASN A 453 -11.09 -15.66 -5.63
CA ASN A 453 -11.71 -16.54 -6.65
C ASN A 453 -10.75 -17.09 -7.70
N TYR A 454 -9.48 -17.25 -7.35
CA TYR A 454 -8.46 -17.82 -8.23
C TYR A 454 -8.57 -19.35 -8.31
N PHE A 455 -8.94 -20.03 -7.23
CA PHE A 455 -8.89 -21.50 -7.19
C PHE A 455 -9.90 -22.15 -8.15
N PHE A 456 -11.08 -21.55 -8.31
CA PHE A 456 -12.23 -22.20 -8.95
C PHE A 456 -12.20 -22.22 -10.48
N GLU A 457 -11.57 -21.23 -11.10
CA GLU A 457 -11.68 -20.95 -12.53
C GLU A 457 -10.29 -20.93 -13.20
N PRO A 458 -10.17 -21.29 -14.50
CA PRO A 458 -8.91 -21.20 -15.24
C PRO A 458 -8.54 -19.75 -15.56
N LEU A 459 -8.17 -18.99 -14.53
CA LEU A 459 -7.75 -17.60 -14.60
C LEU A 459 -6.22 -17.48 -14.54
N SER A 460 -5.69 -16.32 -14.97
CA SER A 460 -4.29 -15.95 -14.77
C SER A 460 -3.99 -15.76 -13.28
N ILE A 461 -2.74 -15.97 -12.87
CA ILE A 461 -2.23 -15.64 -11.52
C ILE A 461 -2.48 -14.17 -11.16
N ASP A 462 -2.61 -13.30 -12.17
CA ASP A 462 -3.02 -11.90 -11.97
C ASP A 462 -4.29 -11.75 -11.14
N ARG A 463 -5.21 -12.74 -11.18
CA ARG A 463 -6.40 -12.69 -10.35
C ARG A 463 -6.07 -12.80 -8.87
N LEU A 464 -5.17 -13.72 -8.52
CA LEU A 464 -4.72 -13.87 -7.15
C LEU A 464 -4.03 -12.59 -6.68
N VAL A 465 -3.11 -12.05 -7.49
CA VAL A 465 -2.36 -10.81 -7.19
C VAL A 465 -3.31 -9.62 -6.99
N ASP A 466 -4.30 -9.46 -7.88
CA ASP A 466 -5.31 -8.40 -7.79
C ASP A 466 -6.18 -8.54 -6.52
N GLY A 467 -6.58 -9.77 -6.18
CA GLY A 467 -7.37 -10.05 -4.99
C GLY A 467 -6.62 -9.72 -3.69
N VAL A 468 -5.37 -10.18 -3.55
CA VAL A 468 -4.57 -9.95 -2.33
C VAL A 468 -4.12 -8.49 -2.21
N THR A 469 -3.93 -7.79 -3.32
CA THR A 469 -3.66 -6.35 -3.33
C THR A 469 -4.91 -5.54 -2.96
N THR A 470 -6.08 -5.97 -3.44
CA THR A 470 -7.37 -5.36 -3.09
C THR A 470 -7.70 -5.54 -1.61
N ALA A 471 -7.44 -6.74 -1.06
CA ALA A 471 -7.57 -7.01 0.37
C ALA A 471 -6.76 -6.01 1.21
N LYS A 472 -5.46 -5.87 0.89
CA LYS A 472 -4.53 -4.95 1.56
C LYS A 472 -4.96 -3.49 1.45
N ARG A 473 -5.49 -3.09 0.28
CA ARG A 473 -5.97 -1.74 0.01
C ARG A 473 -7.20 -1.37 0.86
N PHE A 474 -8.13 -2.30 1.03
CA PHE A 474 -9.33 -2.11 1.85
C PHE A 474 -9.15 -2.48 3.32
N GLY A 475 -7.94 -2.88 3.73
CA GLY A 475 -7.66 -3.21 5.12
C GLY A 475 -8.26 -4.54 5.57
N MET A 476 -8.47 -5.48 4.65
CA MET A 476 -9.05 -6.80 4.89
C MET A 476 -7.95 -7.86 5.08
N GLY A 477 -8.32 -8.99 5.66
CA GLY A 477 -7.57 -10.24 5.55
C GLY A 477 -7.72 -10.90 4.18
N VAL A 478 -7.19 -12.10 4.02
CA VAL A 478 -7.28 -12.88 2.78
C VAL A 478 -7.96 -14.21 3.05
N GLU A 479 -8.91 -14.60 2.19
CA GLU A 479 -9.37 -15.99 2.16
C GLU A 479 -8.52 -16.82 1.20
N LEU A 480 -8.03 -17.95 1.69
CA LEU A 480 -7.38 -18.97 0.89
C LEU A 480 -8.42 -20.00 0.44
N GLU A 481 -8.45 -20.27 -0.86
CA GLU A 481 -9.42 -21.17 -1.48
C GLU A 481 -8.76 -22.47 -1.92
N PHE A 482 -9.31 -23.60 -1.47
CA PHE A 482 -9.01 -24.91 -2.01
C PHE A 482 -10.15 -25.91 -1.73
N ASP A 483 -10.09 -27.10 -2.31
CA ASP A 483 -10.98 -28.22 -1.99
C ASP A 483 -10.34 -29.56 -2.39
N ASN A 484 -11.09 -30.65 -2.26
CA ASN A 484 -10.66 -32.02 -2.58
C ASN A 484 -10.00 -32.20 -3.97
N ARG A 485 -10.26 -31.32 -4.94
CA ARG A 485 -9.61 -31.38 -6.25
C ARG A 485 -8.09 -31.22 -6.14
N MET A 486 -7.57 -30.49 -5.16
CA MET A 486 -6.12 -30.36 -4.96
C MET A 486 -5.43 -31.71 -4.65
N LEU A 487 -6.18 -32.68 -4.11
CA LEU A 487 -5.66 -33.99 -3.77
C LEU A 487 -5.43 -34.84 -5.03
N SER A 488 -6.28 -34.69 -6.06
CA SER A 488 -6.29 -35.59 -7.24
C SER A 488 -5.99 -34.92 -8.58
N ASP A 489 -6.12 -33.59 -8.69
CA ASP A 489 -5.93 -32.82 -9.92
C ASP A 489 -4.71 -31.90 -9.81
N GLU A 490 -3.75 -32.07 -10.73
CA GLU A 490 -2.48 -31.33 -10.75
C GLU A 490 -2.68 -29.82 -10.94
N ALA A 491 -3.68 -29.39 -11.72
CA ALA A 491 -3.95 -27.98 -11.94
C ALA A 491 -4.47 -27.29 -10.67
N PHE A 492 -5.35 -27.96 -9.92
CA PHE A 492 -5.85 -27.43 -8.64
C PHE A 492 -4.78 -27.50 -7.56
N ARG A 493 -3.93 -28.54 -7.55
CA ARG A 493 -2.77 -28.61 -6.67
C ARG A 493 -1.79 -27.46 -6.90
N LYS A 494 -1.52 -27.15 -8.17
CA LYS A 494 -0.69 -26.00 -8.56
C LYS A 494 -1.28 -24.69 -8.04
N ARG A 495 -2.59 -24.45 -8.21
CA ARG A 495 -3.26 -23.24 -7.70
C ARG A 495 -3.20 -23.12 -6.18
N PHE A 496 -3.33 -24.22 -5.47
CA PHE A 496 -3.17 -24.25 -4.02
C PHE A 496 -1.75 -23.82 -3.60
N HIS A 497 -0.71 -24.34 -4.27
CA HIS A 497 0.67 -23.90 -4.02
C HIS A 497 0.87 -22.41 -4.33
N GLU A 498 0.32 -21.93 -5.45
CA GLU A 498 0.35 -20.51 -5.83
C GLU A 498 -0.30 -19.61 -4.75
N TYR A 499 -1.36 -20.07 -4.07
CA TYR A 499 -1.94 -19.38 -2.92
C TYR A 499 -0.98 -19.26 -1.74
N LEU A 500 -0.29 -20.35 -1.39
CA LEU A 500 0.66 -20.35 -0.29
C LEU A 500 1.88 -19.47 -0.62
N ASP A 501 2.40 -19.57 -1.84
CA ASP A 501 3.54 -18.79 -2.32
C ASP A 501 3.22 -17.29 -2.37
N ALA A 502 2.03 -16.93 -2.87
CA ALA A 502 1.56 -15.55 -2.84
C ALA A 502 1.47 -15.01 -1.40
N GLY A 503 1.15 -15.84 -0.42
CA GLY A 503 1.13 -15.38 0.97
C GLY A 503 2.50 -14.97 1.48
N TYR A 504 3.55 -15.70 1.14
CA TYR A 504 4.91 -15.28 1.47
C TYR A 504 5.29 -14.05 0.64
N GLU A 505 5.09 -14.08 -0.68
CA GLU A 505 5.44 -13.00 -1.62
C GLU A 505 4.81 -11.64 -1.26
N TYR A 506 3.49 -11.63 -0.97
CA TYR A 506 2.71 -10.41 -0.74
C TYR A 506 2.53 -10.08 0.75
N GLY A 507 3.07 -10.89 1.66
CA GLY A 507 3.15 -10.60 3.10
C GLY A 507 1.85 -10.85 3.87
N PHE A 508 1.08 -11.88 3.50
CA PHE A 508 -0.08 -12.36 4.28
C PHE A 508 0.10 -13.77 4.88
N ALA A 509 1.22 -14.44 4.55
CA ALA A 509 1.72 -15.58 5.32
C ALA A 509 2.13 -15.12 6.73
N GLY A 510 2.14 -16.04 7.69
CA GLY A 510 2.56 -15.72 9.06
C GLY A 510 1.42 -15.34 10.00
N GLN A 511 1.79 -14.83 11.17
CA GLN A 511 0.86 -14.66 12.30
C GLN A 511 0.23 -13.27 12.38
N ASP A 512 0.71 -12.29 11.59
CA ASP A 512 0.29 -10.89 11.69
C ASP A 512 -0.92 -10.53 10.82
N THR A 513 -1.42 -11.48 10.02
CA THR A 513 -2.55 -11.25 9.10
C THR A 513 -3.69 -12.22 9.41
N PHE A 514 -4.89 -11.68 9.55
CA PHE A 514 -6.13 -12.45 9.62
C PHE A 514 -6.40 -13.16 8.29
N LYS A 515 -6.70 -14.46 8.37
CA LYS A 515 -6.96 -15.30 7.20
C LYS A 515 -8.20 -16.15 7.40
N ALA A 516 -8.95 -16.34 6.33
CA ALA A 516 -10.02 -17.33 6.24
C ALA A 516 -9.58 -18.47 5.31
N TYR A 517 -10.15 -19.66 5.48
CA TYR A 517 -9.78 -20.85 4.69
C TYR A 517 -11.04 -21.57 4.18
N TYR A 518 -11.36 -21.36 2.91
CA TYR A 518 -12.34 -22.13 2.15
C TYR A 518 -11.72 -23.47 1.72
N LYS A 519 -12.45 -24.56 1.98
CA LYS A 519 -11.90 -25.94 1.87
C LYS A 519 -12.82 -26.90 1.12
N GLY A 520 -13.86 -26.37 0.48
CA GLY A 520 -15.01 -27.16 0.05
C GLY A 520 -15.80 -27.69 1.25
N SER A 521 -16.75 -28.58 0.98
CA SER A 521 -17.69 -29.05 1.99
C SER A 521 -17.30 -30.35 2.69
N GLY A 522 -16.34 -31.10 2.13
CA GLY A 522 -15.84 -32.37 2.67
C GLY A 522 -14.65 -32.22 3.63
N PRO A 523 -14.22 -33.32 4.28
CA PRO A 523 -13.14 -33.32 5.27
C PRO A 523 -11.74 -33.34 4.63
N VAL A 524 -11.44 -32.38 3.76
CA VAL A 524 -10.22 -32.36 2.93
C VAL A 524 -8.93 -32.46 3.74
N LEU A 525 -8.86 -31.82 4.90
CA LEU A 525 -7.65 -31.84 5.74
C LEU A 525 -7.46 -33.17 6.46
N HIS A 526 -8.56 -33.84 6.82
CA HIS A 526 -8.48 -35.20 7.33
C HIS A 526 -7.96 -36.16 6.26
N ASP A 527 -8.47 -36.06 5.03
CA ASP A 527 -8.04 -36.92 3.94
C ASP A 527 -6.57 -36.66 3.56
N ALA A 528 -6.14 -35.40 3.56
CA ALA A 528 -4.75 -35.02 3.30
C ALA A 528 -3.79 -35.49 4.43
N ALA A 529 -4.16 -35.30 5.70
CA ALA A 529 -3.34 -35.69 6.85
C ALA A 529 -3.11 -37.21 6.93
N ASN A 530 -4.13 -38.00 6.59
CA ASN A 530 -4.07 -39.47 6.66
C ASN A 530 -3.53 -40.13 5.38
N SER A 531 -3.27 -39.34 4.33
CA SER A 531 -2.81 -39.87 3.05
C SER A 531 -1.42 -40.51 3.17
N GLN A 532 -1.27 -41.67 2.52
CA GLN A 532 0.02 -42.34 2.33
C GLN A 532 0.75 -41.87 1.07
N ASP A 533 0.10 -41.06 0.23
CA ASP A 533 0.74 -40.40 -0.91
C ASP A 533 1.55 -39.19 -0.40
N PRO A 534 2.89 -39.19 -0.55
CA PRO A 534 3.74 -38.09 -0.09
C PRO A 534 3.33 -36.73 -0.66
N GLN A 535 2.87 -36.66 -1.92
CA GLN A 535 2.47 -35.40 -2.55
C GLN A 535 1.21 -34.84 -1.92
N VAL A 536 0.25 -35.69 -1.58
CA VAL A 536 -0.99 -35.29 -0.91
C VAL A 536 -0.71 -34.91 0.54
N ARG A 537 0.12 -35.69 1.23
CA ARG A 537 0.52 -35.44 2.61
C ARG A 537 1.25 -34.09 2.75
N GLU A 538 2.09 -33.74 1.78
CA GLU A 538 2.79 -32.46 1.74
C GLU A 538 1.84 -31.26 1.74
N LEU A 539 0.66 -31.35 1.09
CA LEU A 539 -0.32 -30.26 1.06
C LEU A 539 -0.80 -29.87 2.48
N TYR A 540 -1.04 -30.89 3.32
CA TYR A 540 -1.45 -30.69 4.72
C TYR A 540 -0.32 -30.06 5.54
N ASP A 541 0.88 -30.61 5.44
CA ASP A 541 2.05 -30.13 6.19
C ASP A 541 2.42 -28.68 5.82
N ARG A 542 2.38 -28.35 4.51
CA ARG A 542 2.70 -27.01 4.01
C ARG A 542 1.63 -25.98 4.39
N LEU A 543 0.36 -26.38 4.44
CA LEU A 543 -0.71 -25.51 4.94
C LEU A 543 -0.52 -25.20 6.43
N TYR A 544 -0.14 -26.19 7.24
CA TYR A 544 0.15 -25.97 8.65
C TYR A 544 1.33 -25.01 8.85
N GLN A 545 2.41 -25.21 8.10
CA GLN A 545 3.56 -24.30 8.12
C GLN A 545 3.14 -22.86 7.76
N PHE A 546 2.37 -22.70 6.68
CA PHE A 546 1.80 -21.42 6.28
C PHE A 546 0.95 -20.77 7.38
N ALA A 547 0.00 -21.50 7.97
CA ALA A 547 -0.93 -20.98 8.96
C ALA A 547 -0.24 -20.66 10.31
N SER A 548 0.78 -21.46 10.68
CA SER A 548 1.58 -21.26 11.90
C SER A 548 2.64 -20.17 11.73
N GLY A 549 2.92 -19.74 10.50
CA GLY A 549 4.00 -18.82 10.19
C GLY A 549 5.39 -19.46 10.25
N GLN A 550 5.47 -20.78 10.26
CA GLN A 550 6.72 -21.51 10.07
C GLN A 550 7.01 -21.53 8.57
N ASN A 551 8.10 -20.91 8.13
CA ASN A 551 8.54 -21.08 6.74
C ASN A 551 8.96 -22.57 6.55
N PRO A 552 8.38 -23.33 5.59
CA PRO A 552 8.64 -24.76 5.38
C PRO A 552 10.10 -25.21 5.16
N GLY A 553 11.05 -24.29 5.01
CA GLY A 553 12.37 -24.61 4.47
C GLY A 553 12.38 -24.71 2.95
N GLY A 554 11.56 -23.87 2.30
CA GLY A 554 11.71 -23.54 0.88
C GLY A 554 12.13 -22.09 0.79
N ASN A 555 13.27 -21.86 0.16
CA ASN A 555 13.75 -20.53 -0.16
C ASN A 555 12.73 -19.82 -1.08
N THR A 556 12.10 -18.75 -0.60
CA THR A 556 11.25 -17.84 -1.36
C THR A 556 12.15 -17.02 -2.27
N ALA A 557 12.04 -17.22 -3.58
CA ALA A 557 12.84 -16.43 -4.52
C ALA A 557 12.62 -14.92 -4.28
N PRO A 558 13.67 -14.09 -4.36
CA PRO A 558 13.55 -12.66 -4.15
C PRO A 558 12.58 -12.04 -5.15
N VAL A 559 11.96 -10.92 -4.77
CA VAL A 559 11.12 -10.14 -5.67
C VAL A 559 11.86 -8.86 -6.06
N ALA A 560 12.32 -8.78 -7.30
CA ALA A 560 12.98 -7.62 -7.86
C ALA A 560 11.97 -6.53 -8.25
N SER A 561 12.26 -5.28 -7.91
CA SER A 561 11.38 -4.14 -8.19
C SER A 561 11.85 -3.37 -9.43
N ASP A 562 10.88 -2.94 -10.25
CA ASP A 562 11.13 -2.01 -11.34
C ASP A 562 11.66 -0.68 -10.80
N ALA A 563 12.49 -0.01 -11.59
CA ALA A 563 13.06 1.28 -11.21
C ALA A 563 13.10 2.24 -12.40
N SER A 564 13.19 3.54 -12.11
CA SER A 564 13.41 4.54 -13.14
C SER A 564 14.54 5.49 -12.77
N PHE A 565 15.34 5.84 -13.76
CA PHE A 565 16.46 6.76 -13.62
C PHE A 565 16.43 7.78 -14.76
N ARG A 566 17.13 8.89 -14.55
CA ARG A 566 17.27 9.95 -15.55
C ARG A 566 18.73 10.35 -15.65
N THR A 567 19.19 10.57 -16.87
CA THR A 567 20.56 11.02 -17.15
C THR A 567 20.60 11.94 -18.35
N ALA A 568 21.65 12.71 -18.52
CA ALA A 568 21.88 13.45 -19.77
C ALA A 568 22.58 12.57 -20.81
N ALA A 569 22.44 12.91 -22.09
CA ALA A 569 23.16 12.27 -23.19
C ALA A 569 24.67 12.23 -22.90
N ASN A 570 25.30 11.09 -23.16
CA ASN A 570 26.71 10.81 -22.88
C ASN A 570 27.12 10.84 -21.39
N THR A 571 26.16 10.90 -20.46
CA THR A 571 26.45 10.93 -19.01
C THR A 571 26.03 9.61 -18.37
N PRO A 572 26.95 8.87 -17.73
CA PRO A 572 26.57 7.69 -16.97
C PRO A 572 25.74 8.06 -15.74
N VAL A 573 24.74 7.24 -15.43
CA VAL A 573 23.98 7.31 -14.18
C VAL A 573 24.25 6.05 -13.36
N SER A 574 24.47 6.22 -12.06
CA SER A 574 24.59 5.11 -11.13
C SER A 574 23.37 5.04 -10.24
N GLY A 575 22.97 3.82 -9.90
CA GLY A 575 21.82 3.56 -9.05
C GLY A 575 22.01 2.24 -8.31
N THR A 576 20.96 1.84 -7.63
CA THR A 576 20.90 0.55 -6.93
C THR A 576 19.66 -0.18 -7.39
N LEU A 577 19.85 -1.43 -7.80
CA LEU A 577 18.78 -2.38 -8.09
C LEU A 577 18.25 -2.90 -6.75
N THR A 578 16.94 -2.97 -6.60
CA THR A 578 16.31 -3.40 -5.36
C THR A 578 15.51 -4.67 -5.57
N ALA A 579 15.62 -5.56 -4.60
CA ALA A 579 14.79 -6.75 -4.50
C ALA A 579 14.55 -7.03 -3.02
N ASN A 580 13.41 -7.63 -2.71
CA ASN A 580 13.08 -8.05 -1.36
C ASN A 580 13.12 -9.57 -1.27
N ASP A 581 13.78 -10.08 -0.23
CA ASP A 581 13.77 -11.49 0.11
C ASP A 581 12.97 -11.67 1.40
N ASN A 582 11.92 -12.48 1.33
CA ASN A 582 11.03 -12.66 2.47
C ASN A 582 11.59 -13.62 3.53
N ASP A 583 12.65 -14.36 3.19
CA ASP A 583 13.35 -15.26 4.10
C ASP A 583 14.52 -14.54 4.80
N GLY A 584 14.89 -13.36 4.30
CA GLY A 584 15.97 -12.53 4.82
C GLY A 584 17.34 -12.96 4.31
N ASP A 585 17.38 -13.73 3.21
CA ASP A 585 18.62 -14.21 2.59
C ASP A 585 19.39 -13.08 1.87
N ALA A 586 20.70 -13.26 1.76
CA ALA A 586 21.58 -12.27 1.15
C ALA A 586 21.44 -12.28 -0.37
N LEU A 587 21.17 -11.11 -0.96
CA LEU A 587 20.89 -11.00 -2.39
C LEU A 587 22.11 -10.66 -3.23
N THR A 588 22.14 -11.22 -4.43
CA THR A 588 23.06 -10.88 -5.50
C THR A 588 22.32 -10.45 -6.76
N TYR A 589 22.80 -9.43 -7.46
CA TYR A 589 22.10 -8.84 -8.60
C TYR A 589 22.87 -9.03 -9.91
N SER A 590 22.13 -9.25 -11.01
CA SER A 590 22.71 -9.39 -12.34
C SER A 590 21.83 -8.79 -13.43
N ILE A 591 22.44 -8.25 -14.48
CA ILE A 591 21.73 -7.76 -15.67
C ILE A 591 21.33 -8.95 -16.54
N VAL A 592 20.06 -9.02 -16.93
CA VAL A 592 19.51 -10.06 -17.81
C VAL A 592 19.64 -9.62 -19.26
N ASP A 593 19.19 -8.41 -19.60
CA ASP A 593 19.30 -7.85 -20.94
C ASP A 593 19.50 -6.33 -20.91
N ASN A 594 20.22 -5.79 -21.89
CA ASN A 594 20.42 -4.36 -22.06
C ASN A 594 19.56 -3.82 -23.19
N GLY A 595 19.15 -2.56 -23.06
CA GLY A 595 18.49 -1.81 -24.13
C GLY A 595 19.41 -1.51 -25.32
N THR A 596 18.88 -0.76 -26.28
CA THR A 596 19.61 -0.43 -27.52
C THR A 596 20.37 0.90 -27.44
N GLN A 597 20.01 1.77 -26.49
CA GLN A 597 20.57 3.12 -26.39
C GLN A 597 21.64 3.27 -25.32
N GLY A 598 21.95 2.24 -24.54
CA GLY A 598 23.05 2.24 -23.58
C GLY A 598 23.29 0.89 -22.92
N LYS A 599 24.20 0.87 -21.94
CA LYS A 599 24.63 -0.35 -21.26
C LYS A 599 24.69 -0.18 -19.74
N ALA A 600 23.94 -1.00 -19.02
CA ALA A 600 24.03 -1.22 -17.59
C ALA A 600 25.07 -2.29 -17.25
N VAL A 601 25.84 -2.02 -16.19
CA VAL A 601 26.76 -2.97 -15.56
C VAL A 601 26.54 -2.90 -14.05
N VAL A 602 26.25 -4.05 -13.42
CA VAL A 602 26.26 -4.16 -11.96
C VAL A 602 27.69 -3.97 -11.48
N THR A 603 27.92 -2.91 -10.70
CA THR A 603 29.22 -2.53 -10.14
C THR A 603 29.46 -3.18 -8.78
N ASP A 604 28.40 -3.56 -8.06
CA ASP A 604 28.46 -4.42 -6.88
C ASP A 604 27.23 -5.34 -6.83
N ALA A 605 27.50 -6.64 -6.99
CA ALA A 605 26.45 -7.63 -7.04
C ALA A 605 25.76 -7.81 -5.68
N SER A 606 26.41 -7.58 -4.54
CA SER A 606 25.81 -7.81 -3.22
C SER A 606 24.87 -6.70 -2.74
N THR A 607 25.07 -5.49 -3.28
CA THR A 607 24.26 -4.32 -2.93
C THR A 607 23.28 -3.94 -4.04
N GLY A 608 23.42 -4.53 -5.23
CA GLY A 608 22.65 -4.16 -6.41
C GLY A 608 23.14 -2.87 -7.07
N ALA A 609 24.28 -2.30 -6.65
CA ALA A 609 24.81 -1.10 -7.27
C ALA A 609 25.12 -1.35 -8.74
N PHE A 610 24.72 -0.41 -9.61
CA PHE A 610 24.96 -0.49 -11.04
C PHE A 610 25.33 0.88 -11.62
N THR A 611 25.95 0.86 -12.80
CA THR A 611 26.15 2.04 -13.64
C THR A 611 25.57 1.78 -15.02
N TYR A 612 24.66 2.64 -15.46
CA TYR A 612 24.15 2.70 -16.82
C TYR A 612 24.87 3.80 -17.61
N THR A 613 25.41 3.46 -18.77
CA THR A 613 26.12 4.38 -19.67
C THR A 613 25.36 4.47 -21.00
N PRO A 614 24.77 5.63 -21.34
CA PRO A 614 24.21 5.86 -22.67
C PRO A 614 25.27 5.68 -23.76
N ASN A 615 24.87 5.15 -24.91
CA ASN A 615 25.65 5.20 -26.13
C ASN A 615 25.81 6.67 -26.58
N GLY A 616 26.84 6.93 -27.37
CA GLY A 616 27.20 8.29 -27.75
C GLY A 616 26.09 9.01 -28.51
N GLY A 617 25.62 10.14 -27.98
CA GLY A 617 24.63 11.01 -28.63
C GLY A 617 23.16 10.56 -28.53
N GLU A 618 22.87 9.46 -27.83
CA GLU A 618 21.50 8.98 -27.64
C GLU A 618 20.68 9.89 -26.72
N THR A 619 19.38 9.99 -27.01
CA THR A 619 18.38 10.74 -26.24
C THR A 619 17.02 10.05 -26.36
N GLY A 620 16.19 10.12 -25.34
CA GLY A 620 14.91 9.41 -25.27
C GLY A 620 14.89 8.40 -24.14
N THR A 621 14.02 7.40 -24.22
CA THR A 621 13.89 6.39 -23.17
C THR A 621 14.57 5.10 -23.61
N ASP A 622 15.40 4.52 -22.75
CA ASP A 622 15.97 3.17 -22.89
C ASP A 622 15.54 2.30 -21.71
N THR A 623 15.57 0.98 -21.88
CA THR A 623 15.25 0.05 -20.79
C THR A 623 16.29 -1.06 -20.72
N PHE A 624 16.61 -1.53 -19.52
CA PHE A 624 17.36 -2.76 -19.32
C PHE A 624 16.68 -3.59 -18.24
N THR A 625 16.93 -4.90 -18.22
CA THR A 625 16.30 -5.81 -17.26
C THR A 625 17.33 -6.47 -16.36
N PHE A 626 16.93 -6.78 -15.14
CA PHE A 626 17.77 -7.44 -14.15
C PHE A 626 17.00 -8.48 -13.34
N LYS A 627 17.75 -9.29 -12.60
CA LYS A 627 17.23 -10.20 -11.58
C LYS A 627 18.13 -10.18 -10.34
N ALA A 628 17.54 -10.47 -9.18
CA ALA A 628 18.23 -10.78 -7.95
C ALA A 628 18.28 -12.31 -7.72
N ASN A 629 19.21 -12.78 -6.92
CA ASN A 629 19.37 -14.18 -6.54
C ASN A 629 19.83 -14.27 -5.09
N ASP A 630 19.14 -15.08 -4.29
CA ASP A 630 19.35 -15.30 -2.85
C ASP A 630 20.39 -16.40 -2.52
N GLY A 631 21.04 -16.95 -3.54
CA GLY A 631 21.95 -18.10 -3.43
C GLY A 631 21.31 -19.44 -3.77
N GLN A 632 19.99 -19.49 -3.96
CA GLN A 632 19.22 -20.69 -4.34
C GLN A 632 18.33 -20.46 -5.57
N SER A 633 17.59 -19.35 -5.62
CA SER A 633 16.59 -19.04 -6.64
C SER A 633 16.76 -17.64 -7.23
N ASP A 634 16.36 -17.50 -8.50
CA ASP A 634 16.32 -16.22 -9.19
C ASP A 634 14.96 -15.52 -8.97
N SER A 635 14.99 -14.19 -8.85
CA SER A 635 13.78 -13.36 -8.81
C SER A 635 13.01 -13.35 -10.13
N ASN A 636 11.83 -12.71 -10.10
CA ASN A 636 11.22 -12.15 -11.31
C ASN A 636 12.22 -11.23 -12.05
N ILE A 637 12.03 -11.08 -13.36
CA ILE A 637 12.79 -10.11 -14.15
C ILE A 637 12.16 -8.73 -13.95
N ALA A 638 12.93 -7.80 -13.40
CA ALA A 638 12.51 -6.42 -13.21
C ALA A 638 13.10 -5.52 -14.31
N THR A 639 12.35 -4.50 -14.69
CA THR A 639 12.70 -3.53 -15.74
C THR A 639 13.16 -2.23 -15.11
N VAL A 640 14.32 -1.75 -15.55
CA VAL A 640 14.81 -0.40 -15.26
C VAL A 640 14.62 0.47 -16.49
N THR A 641 13.88 1.57 -16.32
CA THR A 641 13.68 2.58 -17.37
C THR A 641 14.64 3.74 -17.17
N VAL A 642 15.43 4.09 -18.18
CA VAL A 642 16.34 5.23 -18.14
C VAL A 642 15.90 6.28 -19.16
N THR A 643 15.55 7.47 -18.66
CA THR A 643 15.29 8.64 -19.51
C THR A 643 16.60 9.38 -19.75
N ILE A 644 17.02 9.47 -21.02
CA ILE A 644 18.24 10.15 -21.49
C ILE A 644 17.83 11.52 -22.06
N ASP A 645 18.07 12.57 -21.29
CA ASP A 645 17.81 13.95 -21.69
C ASP A 645 18.83 14.45 -22.71
N THR A 646 18.44 15.44 -23.51
CA THR A 646 19.37 16.20 -24.34
C THR A 646 20.43 16.85 -23.46
N ALA A 647 21.71 16.77 -23.85
CA ALA A 647 22.81 17.35 -23.09
C ALA A 647 22.60 18.88 -22.91
N ALA A 648 22.51 19.33 -21.66
CA ALA A 648 22.37 20.74 -21.33
C ALA A 648 23.68 21.50 -21.62
N ALA A 649 23.63 22.51 -22.48
CA ALA A 649 24.75 23.41 -22.72
C ALA A 649 24.83 24.46 -21.60
N GLY A 650 25.63 24.24 -20.57
CA GLY A 650 25.80 25.20 -19.46
C GLY A 650 26.76 24.74 -18.35
N TRP A 651 27.07 25.66 -17.43
CA TRP A 651 27.84 25.36 -16.23
C TRP A 651 27.06 24.44 -15.29
N GLN A 652 27.74 23.50 -14.66
CA GLN A 652 27.17 22.60 -13.65
C GLN A 652 27.96 22.70 -12.35
N THR A 653 27.27 22.59 -11.22
CA THR A 653 27.93 22.43 -9.92
C THR A 653 28.31 20.98 -9.69
N GLN A 654 29.32 20.74 -8.87
CA GLN A 654 29.75 19.40 -8.51
C GLN A 654 30.13 19.35 -7.03
N LEU A 655 29.72 18.29 -6.34
CA LEU A 655 30.17 17.96 -4.99
C LEU A 655 30.97 16.64 -5.03
N THR A 656 32.25 16.70 -4.68
CA THR A 656 33.16 15.54 -4.62
C THR A 656 33.69 15.34 -3.20
N GLY A 657 34.38 14.23 -2.90
CA GLY A 657 34.90 13.93 -1.56
C GLY A 657 34.25 12.72 -0.89
N ALA A 658 34.35 12.65 0.44
CA ALA A 658 33.95 11.48 1.22
C ALA A 658 32.46 11.13 1.05
N SER A 659 32.17 9.83 0.95
CA SER A 659 30.78 9.32 0.89
C SER A 659 30.45 8.39 2.06
N ASN A 660 31.44 7.85 2.77
CA ASN A 660 31.29 6.98 3.94
C ASN A 660 32.14 7.51 5.10
N VAL A 661 31.53 7.73 6.26
CA VAL A 661 32.17 8.40 7.41
C VAL A 661 31.63 7.81 8.71
N GLN A 662 32.44 7.64 9.76
CA GLN A 662 31.91 7.10 11.02
C GLN A 662 31.21 8.19 11.87
N PRO A 663 30.20 7.84 12.68
CA PRO A 663 29.59 8.77 13.64
C PRO A 663 30.65 9.45 14.54
N GLY A 664 30.59 10.78 14.64
CA GLY A 664 31.54 11.60 15.38
C GLY A 664 32.82 12.02 14.62
N GLU A 665 33.09 11.44 13.45
CA GLU A 665 34.26 11.78 12.62
C GLU A 665 34.03 13.03 11.77
N LYS A 666 35.14 13.71 11.45
CA LYS A 666 35.16 14.83 10.49
C LYS A 666 35.41 14.30 9.08
N PHE A 667 34.76 14.91 8.10
CA PHE A 667 34.99 14.62 6.69
C PHE A 667 34.91 15.89 5.83
N THR A 668 35.37 15.79 4.60
CA THR A 668 35.43 16.92 3.66
C THR A 668 34.66 16.60 2.38
N VAL A 669 33.91 17.60 1.90
CA VAL A 669 33.27 17.64 0.60
C VAL A 669 33.78 18.86 -0.15
N THR A 670 34.18 18.67 -1.40
CA THR A 670 34.69 19.71 -2.27
C THR A 670 33.59 20.17 -3.22
N TYR A 671 33.31 21.47 -3.23
CA TYR A 671 32.47 22.12 -4.22
C TYR A 671 33.31 22.60 -5.41
N GLY A 672 32.85 22.27 -6.61
CA GLY A 672 33.44 22.69 -7.87
C GLY A 672 32.41 23.06 -8.93
N LEU A 673 32.91 23.59 -10.05
CA LEU A 673 32.15 23.83 -11.27
C LEU A 673 32.67 22.94 -12.39
N ASN A 674 31.78 22.56 -13.31
CA ASN A 674 32.08 21.75 -14.48
C ASN A 674 31.39 22.30 -15.74
N GLY A 675 31.98 22.04 -16.91
CA GLY A 675 31.28 22.11 -18.19
C GLY A 675 31.16 23.46 -18.91
N GLY A 676 31.55 24.59 -18.32
CA GLY A 676 31.43 25.89 -19.01
C GLY A 676 32.72 26.43 -19.63
N SER A 677 32.57 27.19 -20.71
CA SER A 677 33.66 27.77 -21.52
C SER A 677 33.92 29.26 -21.28
N GLN A 678 33.06 29.92 -20.50
CA GLN A 678 33.15 31.36 -20.20
C GLN A 678 33.99 31.60 -18.95
N ASN A 679 34.63 32.77 -18.81
CA ASN A 679 35.39 33.09 -17.61
C ASN A 679 34.42 33.54 -16.49
N ILE A 680 34.42 32.82 -15.36
CA ILE A 680 33.60 33.16 -14.19
C ILE A 680 34.45 33.83 -13.12
N TYR A 681 34.00 34.99 -12.64
CA TYR A 681 34.74 35.84 -11.70
C TYR A 681 34.09 35.93 -10.32
N ALA A 682 32.78 35.70 -10.21
CA ALA A 682 32.04 35.71 -8.94
C ALA A 682 30.94 34.63 -8.91
N GLN A 683 30.57 34.16 -7.72
CA GLN A 683 29.51 33.17 -7.51
C GLN A 683 28.70 33.49 -6.25
N ASP A 684 27.38 33.41 -6.34
CA ASP A 684 26.44 33.35 -5.21
C ASP A 684 25.90 31.93 -5.09
N ILE A 685 26.26 31.23 -4.01
CA ILE A 685 25.97 29.81 -3.81
C ILE A 685 25.04 29.63 -2.61
N ARG A 686 23.93 28.92 -2.82
CA ARG A 686 23.03 28.41 -1.79
C ARG A 686 23.23 26.91 -1.67
N ALA A 687 23.59 26.46 -0.47
CA ALA A 687 23.76 25.05 -0.16
C ALA A 687 22.96 24.67 1.09
N GLU A 688 22.52 23.43 1.12
CA GLU A 688 21.81 22.85 2.26
C GLU A 688 22.51 21.57 2.69
N TYR A 689 22.48 21.27 3.98
CA TYR A 689 22.97 20.02 4.54
C TYR A 689 22.04 19.55 5.64
N ASP A 690 21.95 18.25 5.90
CA ASP A 690 21.10 17.72 6.97
C ASP A 690 21.66 18.07 8.37
N PRO A 691 21.03 18.99 9.13
CA PRO A 691 21.52 19.36 10.45
C PRO A 691 21.20 18.31 11.52
N ALA A 692 20.32 17.34 11.28
CA ALA A 692 20.07 16.22 12.18
C ALA A 692 21.16 15.15 12.08
N PHE A 693 21.85 15.07 10.93
CA PHE A 693 22.91 14.09 10.67
C PHE A 693 24.33 14.65 10.88
N MET A 694 24.61 15.87 10.45
CA MET A 694 25.96 16.46 10.48
C MET A 694 25.98 17.92 10.95
N GLU A 695 27.14 18.38 11.40
CA GLU A 695 27.43 19.79 11.69
C GLU A 695 28.52 20.33 10.77
N LEU A 696 28.35 21.56 10.27
CA LEU A 696 29.40 22.22 9.50
C LEU A 696 30.53 22.66 10.43
N VAL A 697 31.76 22.27 10.10
CA VAL A 697 32.98 22.63 10.85
C VAL A 697 33.69 23.83 10.22
N SER A 698 33.93 23.81 8.91
CA SER A 698 34.63 24.89 8.21
C SER A 698 34.33 24.93 6.72
N VAL A 699 34.54 26.10 6.11
CA VAL A 699 34.54 26.26 4.65
C VAL A 699 35.78 27.07 4.29
N LYS A 700 36.58 26.60 3.34
CA LYS A 700 37.79 27.30 2.88
C LYS A 700 37.92 27.20 1.36
N SER A 701 38.51 28.21 0.72
CA SER A 701 38.86 28.09 -0.69
C SER A 701 40.07 27.17 -0.87
N VAL A 702 40.00 26.30 -1.88
CA VAL A 702 41.09 25.37 -2.25
C VAL A 702 41.80 25.77 -3.54
N LYS A 703 41.23 26.71 -4.31
CA LYS A 703 41.84 27.21 -5.54
C LYS A 703 42.60 28.51 -5.27
N LYS A 704 43.91 28.53 -5.54
CA LYS A 704 44.74 29.73 -5.43
C LYS A 704 44.16 30.84 -6.31
N GLY A 705 44.02 32.05 -5.74
CA GLY A 705 43.45 33.20 -6.44
C GLY A 705 41.92 33.24 -6.45
N ILE A 706 41.23 32.29 -5.82
CA ILE A 706 39.80 32.37 -5.50
C ILE A 706 39.65 32.65 -4.00
N SER A 707 38.72 33.52 -3.62
CA SER A 707 38.44 33.90 -2.23
C SER A 707 37.00 33.65 -1.86
N LEU A 708 36.79 33.05 -0.69
CA LEU A 708 35.50 33.08 0.00
C LEU A 708 35.37 34.47 0.64
N ILE A 709 34.46 35.29 0.12
CA ILE A 709 34.28 36.69 0.51
C ILE A 709 33.35 36.80 1.71
N ASP A 710 32.25 36.04 1.70
CA ASP A 710 31.31 35.98 2.81
C ASP A 710 30.74 34.57 2.96
N SER A 711 30.34 34.23 4.18
CA SER A 711 29.63 32.99 4.49
C SER A 711 28.62 33.22 5.61
N ASP A 712 27.33 33.21 5.30
CA ASP A 712 26.28 33.18 6.34
C ASP A 712 26.01 31.72 6.74
N LYS A 713 26.23 31.44 8.02
CA LYS A 713 26.10 30.11 8.67
C LYS A 713 25.14 30.15 9.87
N LYS A 714 24.33 31.21 10.00
CA LYS A 714 23.49 31.44 11.20
C LYS A 714 22.41 30.38 11.41
N THR A 715 21.95 29.75 10.33
CA THR A 715 20.88 28.74 10.37
C THR A 715 21.47 27.35 10.14
N PRO A 716 21.43 26.45 11.14
CA PRO A 716 21.85 25.06 10.95
C PRO A 716 21.16 24.43 9.73
N GLY A 717 21.95 23.77 8.88
CA GLY A 717 21.48 23.09 7.67
C GLY A 717 21.38 23.97 6.42
N LYS A 718 21.63 25.28 6.51
CA LYS A 718 21.63 26.19 5.35
C LYS A 718 22.90 27.03 5.31
N LEU A 719 23.45 27.18 4.10
CA LEU A 719 24.68 27.91 3.83
C LEU A 719 24.46 28.87 2.66
N HIS A 720 24.91 30.12 2.84
CA HIS A 720 25.02 31.11 1.77
C HIS A 720 26.48 31.53 1.65
N LEU A 721 27.09 31.27 0.49
CA LEU A 721 28.52 31.47 0.25
C LEU A 721 28.71 32.41 -0.94
N ILE A 722 29.53 33.45 -0.75
CA ILE A 722 29.94 34.35 -1.83
C ILE A 722 31.41 34.12 -2.14
N VAL A 723 31.69 33.80 -3.40
CA VAL A 723 33.04 33.47 -3.88
C VAL A 723 33.44 34.42 -5.00
N ALA A 724 34.67 34.93 -4.98
CA ALA A 724 35.18 35.79 -6.04
C ALA A 724 36.65 35.52 -6.38
N SER A 725 37.02 35.73 -7.63
CA SER A 725 38.39 35.69 -8.10
C SER A 725 39.19 36.94 -7.70
N GLN A 726 40.45 36.75 -7.32
CA GLN A 726 41.39 37.81 -6.98
C GLN A 726 42.05 38.36 -8.25
N GLY A 727 41.25 39.02 -9.10
CA GLY A 727 41.71 39.67 -10.33
C GLY A 727 41.67 38.81 -11.58
N ALA A 728 41.90 39.46 -12.72
CA ALA A 728 41.55 38.93 -14.04
C ALA A 728 42.21 37.59 -14.41
N GLY A 729 43.42 37.32 -13.90
CA GLY A 729 44.17 36.08 -14.17
C GLY A 729 43.70 34.85 -13.39
N ASN A 730 42.71 34.98 -12.50
CA ASN A 730 42.24 33.91 -11.62
C ASN A 730 40.78 33.51 -11.89
N ALA A 731 40.22 33.86 -13.05
CA ALA A 731 38.88 33.43 -13.43
C ALA A 731 38.74 31.89 -13.40
N VAL A 732 37.55 31.40 -13.08
CA VAL A 732 37.22 29.98 -13.22
C VAL A 732 36.83 29.71 -14.67
N ASN A 733 37.61 28.88 -15.35
CA ASN A 733 37.39 28.43 -16.71
C ASN A 733 37.40 26.88 -16.74
N GLY A 734 36.41 26.27 -17.38
CA GLY A 734 36.23 24.82 -17.35
C GLY A 734 36.11 24.23 -15.94
N THR A 735 36.40 22.94 -15.83
CA THR A 735 36.23 22.18 -14.58
C THR A 735 37.23 22.61 -13.51
N ALA A 736 36.74 22.96 -12.32
CA ALA A 736 37.60 23.34 -11.20
C ALA A 736 36.95 23.10 -9.84
N ASP A 737 37.73 22.57 -8.91
CA ASP A 737 37.43 22.55 -7.48
C ASP A 737 37.71 23.92 -6.86
N LEU A 738 36.80 24.42 -6.03
CA LEU A 738 36.81 25.82 -5.59
C LEU A 738 36.79 25.96 -4.06
N LEU A 739 35.91 25.22 -3.39
CA LEU A 739 35.76 25.27 -1.93
C LEU A 739 35.83 23.87 -1.33
N GLU A 740 36.47 23.75 -0.17
CA GLU A 740 36.37 22.57 0.69
C GLU A 740 35.45 22.92 1.87
N LEU A 741 34.40 22.11 2.04
CA LEU A 741 33.46 22.15 3.14
C LEU A 741 33.79 20.98 4.07
N THR A 742 34.18 21.27 5.30
CA THR A 742 34.45 20.28 6.33
C THR A 742 33.23 20.14 7.22
N PHE A 743 32.74 18.91 7.39
CA PHE A 743 31.63 18.55 8.26
C PHE A 743 32.08 17.58 9.35
N ARG A 744 31.26 17.41 10.39
CA ARG A 744 31.37 16.31 11.35
C ARG A 744 30.04 15.59 11.42
N VAL A 745 30.05 14.26 11.32
CA VAL A 745 28.85 13.45 11.57
C VAL A 745 28.52 13.51 13.06
N LYS A 746 27.25 13.68 13.42
CA LYS A 746 26.84 13.64 14.82
C LYS A 746 27.08 12.24 15.40
N LYS A 747 27.29 12.16 16.72
CA LYS A 747 27.50 10.87 17.41
C LYS A 747 26.22 10.06 17.53
N GLU A 748 25.09 10.75 17.65
CA GLU A 748 23.75 10.19 17.66
C GLU A 748 23.05 10.70 16.40
N ILE A 749 22.66 9.78 15.52
CA ILE A 749 22.03 10.06 14.24
C ILE A 749 20.70 9.31 14.16
N GLY A 750 19.65 9.98 13.67
CA GLY A 750 18.33 9.36 13.47
C GLY A 750 18.22 8.60 12.14
N SER A 751 19.20 8.74 11.26
CA SER A 751 19.31 8.09 9.95
C SER A 751 20.79 7.79 9.68
N ASN A 752 21.08 6.69 8.98
CA ASN A 752 22.44 6.34 8.54
C ASN A 752 22.88 7.13 7.29
N THR A 753 22.06 8.05 6.80
CA THR A 753 22.38 8.89 5.64
C THR A 753 22.07 10.35 5.92
N GLY A 754 22.92 11.25 5.41
CA GLY A 754 22.70 12.68 5.38
C GLY A 754 23.09 13.25 4.01
N VAL A 755 22.36 14.25 3.53
CA VAL A 755 22.56 14.83 2.19
C VAL A 755 23.16 16.23 2.30
N ILE A 756 24.05 16.57 1.37
CA ILE A 756 24.53 17.93 1.09
C ILE A 756 24.08 18.28 -0.32
N SER A 757 23.41 19.41 -0.52
CA SER A 757 22.95 19.88 -1.82
C SER A 757 23.38 21.31 -2.10
N ILE A 758 23.64 21.61 -3.37
CA ILE A 758 23.73 22.97 -3.90
C ILE A 758 22.39 23.25 -4.55
N SER A 759 21.53 24.02 -3.88
CA SER A 759 20.20 24.37 -4.38
C SER A 759 20.23 25.49 -5.41
N SER A 760 21.24 26.37 -5.37
CA SER A 760 21.47 27.40 -6.38
C SER A 760 22.94 27.79 -6.45
N ALA A 761 23.42 28.08 -7.66
CA ALA A 761 24.71 28.73 -7.88
C ALA A 761 24.60 29.69 -9.08
N VAL A 762 24.58 30.98 -8.77
CA VAL A 762 24.57 32.07 -9.77
C VAL A 762 26.02 32.46 -10.07
N LEU A 763 26.39 32.50 -11.34
CA LEU A 763 27.76 32.75 -11.81
C LEU A 763 27.84 34.09 -12.53
N GLY A 764 28.76 34.96 -12.12
CA GLY A 764 29.00 36.27 -12.75
C GLY A 764 30.26 36.30 -13.62
N ASP A 765 30.13 36.79 -14.86
CA ASP A 765 31.25 37.00 -15.78
C ASP A 765 31.89 38.42 -15.65
N GLU A 766 32.91 38.70 -16.47
CA GLU A 766 33.62 40.00 -16.48
C GLU A 766 32.77 41.19 -16.97
N GLN A 767 31.64 40.94 -17.66
CA GLN A 767 30.68 41.96 -18.08
C GLN A 767 29.53 42.14 -17.08
N GLY A 768 29.52 41.39 -15.97
CA GLY A 768 28.47 41.40 -14.97
C GLY A 768 27.21 40.65 -15.39
N ARG A 769 27.29 39.77 -16.39
CA ARG A 769 26.18 38.89 -16.76
C ARG A 769 26.13 37.70 -15.83
N GLU A 770 24.92 37.34 -15.42
CA GLU A 770 24.67 36.21 -14.54
C GLU A 770 24.20 34.99 -15.33
N ALA A 771 24.70 33.81 -14.95
CA ALA A 771 24.26 32.52 -15.46
C ALA A 771 24.00 31.57 -14.30
N GLN A 772 22.91 30.80 -14.38
CA GLN A 772 22.60 29.77 -13.40
C GLN A 772 23.38 28.49 -13.72
N ALA A 773 24.16 27.98 -12.78
CA ALA A 773 24.73 26.65 -12.89
C ALA A 773 23.72 25.58 -12.46
N THR A 774 23.76 24.42 -13.12
CA THR A 774 22.91 23.29 -12.73
C THR A 774 23.24 22.83 -11.30
N PRO A 775 22.21 22.69 -10.42
CA PRO A 775 22.34 22.14 -9.07
C PRO A 775 23.00 20.76 -9.00
N SER A 776 23.55 20.42 -7.83
CA SER A 776 24.12 19.09 -7.54
C SER A 776 23.87 18.70 -6.09
N SER A 777 23.94 17.41 -5.78
CA SER A 777 23.86 16.89 -4.42
C SER A 777 24.84 15.75 -4.20
N LYS A 778 25.13 15.47 -2.94
CA LYS A 778 25.97 14.36 -2.51
C LYS A 778 25.44 13.78 -1.21
N THR A 779 25.21 12.46 -1.22
CA THR A 779 24.82 11.70 -0.03
C THR A 779 26.07 11.25 0.73
N ILE A 780 26.00 11.35 2.05
CA ILE A 780 26.98 10.88 3.01
C ILE A 780 26.34 9.76 3.81
N GLN A 781 26.97 8.61 3.88
CA GLN A 781 26.54 7.49 4.69
C GLN A 781 27.39 7.41 5.96
N ALA A 782 26.71 7.22 7.08
CA ALA A 782 27.32 6.87 8.36
C ALA A 782 27.30 5.36 8.53
N GLY A 783 28.48 4.77 8.74
CA GLY A 783 28.58 3.35 9.10
C GLY A 783 27.96 3.13 10.49
N ALA A 784 27.02 2.19 10.60
CA ALA A 784 26.57 1.72 11.90
C ALA A 784 27.69 0.89 12.53
N SER A 785 28.32 1.37 13.61
CA SER A 785 29.26 0.52 14.35
C SER A 785 28.47 -0.51 15.14
N LEU A 786 28.58 -1.79 14.81
CA LEU A 786 28.32 -2.88 15.76
C LEU A 786 29.51 -2.91 16.74
N PRO A 787 29.35 -2.55 18.03
CA PRO A 787 30.49 -2.53 18.95
C PRO A 787 31.02 -3.95 19.16
N GLY A 788 32.22 -4.23 18.64
CA GLY A 788 32.83 -5.57 18.65
C GLY A 788 33.06 -6.17 17.26
N ASP A 789 32.53 -5.56 16.20
CA ASP A 789 32.79 -5.92 14.80
C ASP A 789 34.06 -5.19 14.32
N TYR A 790 35.18 -5.93 14.28
CA TYR A 790 36.50 -5.40 13.99
C TYR A 790 36.95 -5.70 12.55
N ASN A 791 36.24 -6.58 11.84
CA ASN A 791 36.48 -6.86 10.42
C ASN A 791 35.51 -6.10 9.49
N GLY A 792 34.47 -5.46 10.03
CA GLY A 792 33.50 -4.64 9.31
C GLY A 792 32.49 -5.46 8.48
N ASP A 793 32.25 -6.73 8.86
CA ASP A 793 31.35 -7.64 8.14
C ASP A 793 29.90 -7.57 8.61
N GLY A 794 29.59 -6.69 9.57
CA GLY A 794 28.26 -6.51 10.12
C GLY A 794 27.86 -7.58 11.13
N LYS A 795 28.80 -8.40 11.63
CA LYS A 795 28.59 -9.41 12.68
C LYS A 795 29.71 -9.31 13.72
N VAL A 796 29.45 -9.79 14.94
CA VAL A 796 30.50 -10.03 15.94
C VAL A 796 30.72 -11.53 16.00
N THR A 797 31.89 -11.99 15.56
CA THR A 797 32.22 -13.41 15.42
C THR A 797 33.53 -13.76 16.14
N VAL A 798 33.88 -15.04 16.16
CA VAL A 798 35.22 -15.47 16.59
C VAL A 798 36.32 -14.85 15.73
N GLY A 799 36.02 -14.42 14.49
CA GLY A 799 36.94 -13.68 13.63
C GLY A 799 37.35 -12.33 14.24
N ASP A 800 36.40 -11.59 14.81
CA ASP A 800 36.66 -10.30 15.46
C ASP A 800 37.44 -10.46 16.75
N LEU A 801 37.11 -11.51 17.51
CA LEU A 801 37.88 -11.89 18.69
C LEU A 801 39.34 -12.22 18.33
N ALA A 802 39.56 -12.90 17.20
CA ALA A 802 40.90 -13.22 16.71
C ALA A 802 41.68 -11.97 16.28
N ILE A 803 41.01 -10.98 15.69
CA ILE A 803 41.64 -9.70 15.31
C ILE A 803 42.17 -8.98 16.54
N VAL A 804 41.36 -8.82 17.59
CA VAL A 804 41.81 -8.16 18.82
C VAL A 804 42.85 -8.99 19.56
N ALA A 805 42.70 -10.32 19.59
CA ALA A 805 43.70 -11.22 20.18
C ALA A 805 45.05 -11.14 19.47
N SER A 806 45.09 -10.91 18.15
CA SER A 806 46.34 -10.78 17.39
C SER A 806 47.18 -9.55 17.77
N HIS A 807 46.57 -8.61 18.51
CA HIS A 807 47.19 -7.37 18.97
C HIS A 807 47.27 -7.27 20.50
N TYR A 808 47.03 -8.38 21.20
CA TYR A 808 47.13 -8.49 22.65
C TYR A 808 48.49 -8.02 23.20
N GLY A 809 48.48 -7.23 24.27
CA GLY A 809 49.66 -6.71 24.95
C GLY A 809 50.20 -5.40 24.39
N LYS A 810 49.61 -4.86 23.31
CA LYS A 810 49.93 -3.51 22.84
C LYS A 810 49.37 -2.45 23.80
N THR A 811 50.13 -1.38 23.98
CA THR A 811 49.78 -0.22 24.83
C THR A 811 49.88 1.08 24.05
N LYS A 812 49.39 2.20 24.62
CA LYS A 812 49.53 3.56 24.09
C LYS A 812 50.96 4.02 23.76
N HIS A 813 51.97 3.28 24.21
CA HIS A 813 53.38 3.52 23.92
C HIS A 813 53.92 2.65 22.78
N SER A 814 53.09 1.81 22.17
CA SER A 814 53.48 0.98 21.03
C SER A 814 53.64 1.85 19.79
N PRO A 815 54.67 1.62 18.93
CA PRO A 815 54.93 2.44 17.75
C PRO A 815 53.77 2.50 16.75
N ASP A 816 52.95 1.45 16.73
CA ASP A 816 51.79 1.27 15.87
C ASP A 816 50.46 1.46 16.60
N TRP A 817 50.48 2.06 17.81
CA TRP A 817 49.28 2.23 18.63
C TRP A 817 48.14 2.93 17.89
N GLU A 818 48.44 3.97 17.12
CA GLU A 818 47.41 4.69 16.36
C GLU A 818 46.66 3.81 15.36
N GLN A 819 47.27 2.73 14.87
CA GLN A 819 46.64 1.78 13.96
C GLN A 819 45.72 0.80 14.69
N VAL A 820 46.04 0.45 15.94
CA VAL A 820 45.32 -0.60 16.70
C VAL A 820 44.48 -0.06 17.87
N LYS A 821 44.55 1.23 18.18
CA LYS A 821 43.86 1.84 19.34
C LYS A 821 42.35 1.62 19.36
N HIS A 822 41.73 1.35 18.20
CA HIS A 822 40.31 1.05 18.10
C HIS A 822 39.94 -0.30 18.76
N MET A 823 40.92 -1.17 18.97
CA MET A 823 40.79 -2.49 19.63
C MET A 823 40.89 -2.42 21.16
N ASP A 824 41.25 -1.27 21.73
CA ASP A 824 41.15 -0.97 23.17
C ASP A 824 39.70 -0.61 23.48
N ALA A 825 38.85 -1.63 23.55
CA ALA A 825 37.40 -1.51 23.67
C ALA A 825 36.97 -0.77 24.95
N ASN A 826 37.77 -0.85 26.01
CA ASN A 826 37.48 -0.19 27.29
C ASN A 826 38.23 1.14 27.50
N GLY A 827 39.13 1.52 26.59
CA GLY A 827 39.83 2.81 26.57
C GLY A 827 40.89 2.99 27.67
N ASN A 828 41.42 1.90 28.24
CA ASN A 828 42.39 1.96 29.35
C ASN A 828 43.85 2.17 28.87
N GLY A 829 44.07 2.27 27.56
CA GLY A 829 45.36 2.48 26.93
C GLY A 829 46.18 1.20 26.73
N LYS A 830 45.56 0.03 26.78
CA LYS A 830 46.17 -1.29 26.52
C LYS A 830 45.14 -2.25 25.93
N ILE A 831 45.58 -3.18 25.09
CA ILE A 831 44.75 -4.29 24.58
C ILE A 831 45.03 -5.51 25.46
N ASP A 832 44.07 -5.90 26.29
CA ASP A 832 44.23 -6.98 27.26
C ASP A 832 42.97 -7.88 27.41
N ASP A 833 42.96 -8.73 28.43
CA ASP A 833 41.87 -9.69 28.67
C ASP A 833 40.50 -9.01 28.82
N GLN A 834 40.46 -7.74 29.23
CA GLN A 834 39.21 -7.00 29.39
C GLN A 834 38.58 -6.64 28.03
N ASP A 835 39.41 -6.38 27.01
CA ASP A 835 38.96 -6.12 25.63
C ASP A 835 38.52 -7.41 24.94
N LEU A 836 39.25 -8.50 25.16
CA LEU A 836 38.82 -9.82 24.67
C LEU A 836 37.51 -10.28 25.32
N ALA A 837 37.36 -10.06 26.63
CA ALA A 837 36.12 -10.36 27.33
C ALA A 837 34.95 -9.48 26.87
N PHE A 838 35.21 -8.26 26.40
CA PHE A 838 34.19 -7.38 25.82
C PHE A 838 33.59 -8.00 24.55
N ILE A 839 34.43 -8.50 23.64
CA ILE A 839 33.98 -9.16 22.40
C ILE A 839 33.35 -10.52 22.71
N SER A 840 33.98 -11.33 23.56
CA SER A 840 33.49 -12.67 23.90
C SER A 840 32.08 -12.66 24.51
N ARG A 841 31.73 -11.65 25.33
CA ARG A 841 30.37 -11.52 25.87
C ARG A 841 29.31 -11.27 24.80
N LYS A 842 29.69 -10.74 23.64
CA LYS A 842 28.78 -10.52 22.51
C LYS A 842 28.67 -11.71 21.57
N LEU A 843 29.52 -12.72 21.73
CA LEU A 843 29.39 -14.01 21.03
C LEU A 843 28.44 -14.98 21.74
N MET A 844 28.15 -14.72 23.01
CA MET A 844 27.41 -15.63 23.91
C MET A 844 25.96 -15.19 24.15
N ASN A 845 25.56 -14.03 23.61
CA ASN A 845 24.22 -13.44 23.67
C ASN A 845 23.74 -13.24 22.23
#